data_AF-A0A8J8C6G2-F1
#
_entry.id   AF-A0A8J8C6G2-F1
#
_cell.length_a   1.000
_cell.length_b   1.000
_cell.length_c   1.000
_cell.angle_alpha   90.00
_cell.angle_beta   90.00
_cell.angle_gamma   90.00
#
_symmetry.space_group_name_H-M   'P 1'
#
loop_
_entity.id
_entity.type
_entity.pdbx_description
1 polymer ?
#
loop_
_entity_poly.entity_id
_entity_poly.type
_entity_poly.pdbx_seq_one_letter_code
_entity_poly.pdbx_strand_id
1 'polypeptide(L)'
;MGNRNVAFTVVAIILVLGCISQQQSSEEQVLQYAEGKGFSQEIHDSLEVLGSDGEFNKDEKAFIDIMASLSTSLQDILIKSILLKDGTIDEDELEFLRKSLEMGDLTQPVLQSTLLQRPIDPDSITLLNSIRAFADMSPEMTETYLKTYYSKLSSIQSPVGEASSIHRSAWEMVIQRAQEDPSYACRFYATRTLSVKHPEIYLQADGLFIEIITTSRGFKRAFEIKDVHSEDLYTRTYESPPFSFDDIDFSTYTVIGFRAEYPQEYPVFSYLDRRLLPIASTLKSSDTRLTQLEKGVQAYFAGRGEKEMYLVYCDNENTYLCNGDTIIWATTLEPAEQIGGNPILIFNEEHVWYPLMERDDTDKDELLKALVNACATEVTVPPLEEDELAFLDELKRITGLPSHLGEDMALLSALRPVWNLEKYIETDIYERVEESGIDFIAERRFLLKQANYLSPITAYLAAMAETREGEDKMVEVSREYLKHATTGDMRIVAHGHTWFCDLVEQTVEESYTTKAGHCIVQAATISAALDLAHIEYYWVEGFAEQSVSGPNAHDWLCIPACGGTVSNGLYLPGKRLLLNRIDFVADNDTWVYIRELERWVGTASPGELIAMLRRLDDFYEKEIYIREVGSTYIYLGARSIPLKDFVALLERD
;
A
#
# COMPACT_ATOMS: atom_id res chain seq x y z
N MET A 1 19.51 -22.54 18.98
CA MET A 1 18.67 -23.55 19.67
C MET A 1 17.47 -22.83 20.28
N GLY A 2 16.50 -22.38 19.47
CA GLY A 2 15.42 -21.50 19.94
C GLY A 2 14.00 -21.89 19.51
N ASN A 3 13.81 -22.57 18.38
CA ASN A 3 12.46 -22.86 17.86
C ASN A 3 12.09 -24.35 17.81
N ARG A 4 12.89 -25.25 18.40
CA ARG A 4 12.50 -26.66 18.55
C ARG A 4 11.65 -26.92 19.80
N ASN A 5 11.69 -26.08 20.84
CA ASN A 5 11.00 -26.43 22.09
C ASN A 5 9.48 -26.26 22.05
N VAL A 6 8.93 -25.30 21.29
CA VAL A 6 7.48 -25.03 21.32
C VAL A 6 6.67 -26.16 20.67
N ALA A 7 7.13 -26.70 19.54
CA ALA A 7 6.49 -27.84 18.90
C ALA A 7 6.55 -29.10 19.78
N PHE A 8 7.68 -29.31 20.48
CA PHE A 8 7.87 -30.45 21.38
C PHE A 8 7.02 -30.34 22.66
N THR A 9 6.88 -29.15 23.23
CA THR A 9 6.01 -28.91 24.39
C THR A 9 4.54 -29.08 24.06
N VAL A 10 4.11 -28.66 22.87
CA VAL A 10 2.71 -28.83 22.41
C VAL A 10 2.39 -30.31 22.17
N VAL A 11 3.30 -31.09 21.58
CA VAL A 11 3.11 -32.54 21.39
C VAL A 11 3.09 -33.30 22.73
N ALA A 12 3.96 -32.94 23.67
CA ALA A 12 3.97 -33.53 25.01
C ALA A 12 2.68 -33.21 25.79
N ILE A 13 2.17 -31.98 25.71
CA ILE A 13 0.92 -31.57 26.36
C ILE A 13 -0.29 -32.28 25.74
N ILE A 14 -0.36 -32.41 24.41
CA ILE A 14 -1.45 -33.11 23.72
C ILE A 14 -1.47 -34.60 24.08
N LEU A 15 -0.30 -35.24 24.23
CA LEU A 15 -0.20 -36.66 24.59
C LEU A 15 -0.51 -36.92 26.07
N VAL A 16 -0.09 -36.04 26.98
CA VAL A 16 -0.43 -36.10 28.42
C VAL A 16 -1.92 -35.88 28.63
N LEU A 17 -2.53 -34.92 27.93
CA LEU A 17 -3.98 -34.67 27.96
C LEU A 17 -4.77 -35.85 27.36
N GLY A 18 -4.24 -36.49 26.31
CA GLY A 18 -4.80 -37.72 25.74
C GLY A 18 -4.81 -38.89 26.74
N CYS A 19 -3.73 -39.08 27.49
CA CYS A 19 -3.61 -40.16 28.48
C CYS A 19 -4.48 -39.91 29.73
N ILE A 20 -4.59 -38.66 30.17
CA ILE A 20 -5.46 -38.24 31.28
C ILE A 20 -6.94 -38.44 30.91
N SER A 21 -7.35 -38.16 29.66
CA SER A 21 -8.72 -38.37 29.21
C SER A 21 -9.16 -39.85 29.20
N GLN A 22 -8.21 -40.79 29.10
CA GLN A 22 -8.46 -42.23 29.10
C GLN A 22 -8.16 -42.92 30.45
N GLN A 23 -7.91 -42.14 31.52
CA GLN A 23 -7.57 -42.64 32.85
C GLN A 23 -6.38 -43.63 32.88
N GLN A 24 -5.41 -43.48 32.00
CA GLN A 24 -4.16 -44.22 32.10
C GLN A 24 -3.25 -43.51 33.10
N SER A 25 -2.80 -44.22 34.12
CA SER A 25 -2.27 -43.62 35.36
C SER A 25 -0.81 -43.96 35.66
N SER A 26 -0.17 -44.79 34.82
CA SER A 26 1.27 -45.10 34.96
C SER A 26 2.06 -44.74 33.71
N GLU A 27 3.29 -44.28 33.91
CA GLU A 27 4.27 -43.92 32.87
C GLU A 27 4.43 -45.01 31.79
N GLU A 28 4.42 -46.28 32.19
CA GLU A 28 4.53 -47.43 31.29
C GLU A 28 3.33 -47.57 30.32
N GLN A 29 2.14 -47.12 30.71
CA GLN A 29 0.94 -47.13 29.85
C GLN A 29 0.96 -45.99 28.82
N VAL A 30 1.48 -44.83 29.23
CA VAL A 30 1.69 -43.67 28.36
C VAL A 30 2.71 -43.99 27.26
N LEU A 31 3.79 -44.68 27.62
CA LEU A 31 4.82 -45.12 26.67
C LEU A 31 4.28 -46.15 25.67
N GLN A 32 3.51 -47.15 26.12
CA GLN A 32 2.86 -48.12 25.22
C GLN A 32 1.85 -47.47 24.26
N TYR A 33 1.09 -46.48 24.73
CA TYR A 33 0.15 -45.74 23.87
C TYR A 33 0.88 -44.93 22.80
N ALA A 34 1.97 -44.25 23.16
CA ALA A 34 2.79 -43.50 22.23
C ALA A 34 3.51 -44.40 21.21
N GLU A 35 4.00 -45.57 21.63
CA GLU A 35 4.54 -46.60 20.74
C GLU A 35 3.49 -47.08 19.73
N GLY A 36 2.25 -47.32 20.18
CA GLY A 36 1.13 -47.68 19.30
C GLY A 36 0.71 -46.59 18.31
N LYS A 37 1.19 -45.35 18.50
CA LYS A 37 0.96 -44.20 17.60
C LYS A 37 2.20 -43.77 16.82
N GLY A 38 3.34 -44.45 17.01
CA GLY A 38 4.57 -44.23 16.25
C GLY A 38 5.47 -43.10 16.75
N PHE A 39 5.32 -42.67 18.01
CA PHE A 39 6.07 -41.52 18.59
C PHE A 39 7.12 -41.95 19.63
N SER A 40 7.61 -43.19 19.58
CA SER A 40 8.40 -43.78 20.67
C SER A 40 9.77 -43.13 20.87
N GLN A 41 10.41 -42.68 19.79
CA GLN A 41 11.76 -42.11 19.85
C GLN A 41 11.74 -40.66 20.34
N GLU A 42 10.77 -39.83 19.91
CA GLU A 42 10.68 -38.43 20.35
C GLU A 42 10.38 -38.28 21.85
N ILE A 43 9.68 -39.26 22.47
CA ILE A 43 9.39 -39.25 23.91
C ILE A 43 10.59 -39.72 24.73
N HIS A 44 11.29 -40.76 24.28
CA HIS A 44 12.49 -41.24 24.96
C HIS A 44 13.56 -40.14 25.04
N ASP A 45 13.75 -39.41 23.94
CA ASP A 45 14.67 -38.27 23.85
C ASP A 45 14.20 -37.08 24.72
N SER A 46 12.89 -36.94 24.96
CA SER A 46 12.31 -35.87 25.80
C SER A 46 12.40 -36.17 27.30
N LEU A 47 12.26 -37.43 27.71
CA LEU A 47 12.40 -37.86 29.11
C LEU A 47 13.86 -37.85 29.57
N GLU A 48 14.80 -38.14 28.66
CA GLU A 48 16.23 -38.07 28.93
C GLU A 48 16.73 -36.62 29.13
N VAL A 49 16.05 -35.62 28.52
CA VAL A 49 16.31 -34.18 28.73
C VAL A 49 15.75 -33.66 30.05
N LEU A 50 14.74 -34.32 30.63
CA LEU A 50 14.06 -33.87 31.85
C LEU A 50 14.67 -34.41 33.16
N GLY A 51 15.66 -35.30 33.11
CA GLY A 51 16.44 -35.71 34.28
C GLY A 51 15.68 -36.66 35.23
N SER A 52 16.28 -37.81 35.48
CA SER A 52 15.66 -39.01 36.08
C SER A 52 15.36 -38.97 37.58
N ASP A 53 15.19 -37.81 38.24
CA ASP A 53 14.92 -37.77 39.70
C ASP A 53 14.17 -36.51 40.23
N GLY A 54 13.50 -35.73 39.37
CA GLY A 54 12.83 -34.49 39.80
C GLY A 54 11.34 -34.66 40.11
N GLU A 55 10.94 -34.68 41.39
CA GLU A 55 9.56 -34.35 41.76
C GLU A 55 9.19 -32.95 41.21
N PHE A 56 8.01 -32.82 40.60
CA PHE A 56 7.45 -31.52 40.20
C PHE A 56 7.56 -30.54 41.37
N ASN A 57 8.07 -29.34 41.10
CA ASN A 57 8.20 -28.36 42.17
C ASN A 57 6.82 -27.90 42.65
N LYS A 58 6.78 -27.24 43.81
CA LYS A 58 5.53 -26.88 44.48
C LYS A 58 4.60 -26.02 43.61
N ASP A 59 5.15 -25.20 42.73
CA ASP A 59 4.40 -24.28 41.88
C ASP A 59 3.87 -25.00 40.63
N GLU A 60 4.65 -25.91 40.05
CA GLU A 60 4.23 -26.80 38.96
C GLU A 60 3.11 -27.75 39.40
N LYS A 61 3.22 -28.30 40.61
CA LYS A 61 2.20 -29.18 41.18
C LYS A 61 0.92 -28.42 41.50
N ALA A 62 1.02 -27.20 42.04
CA ALA A 62 -0.12 -26.32 42.25
C ALA A 62 -0.80 -25.90 40.94
N PHE A 63 -0.03 -25.66 39.88
CA PHE A 63 -0.58 -25.33 38.56
C PHE A 63 -1.32 -26.54 37.94
N ILE A 64 -0.76 -27.74 38.05
CA ILE A 64 -1.41 -28.97 37.58
C ILE A 64 -2.70 -29.25 38.35
N ASP A 65 -2.70 -29.09 39.68
CA ASP A 65 -3.89 -29.30 40.52
C ASP A 65 -4.99 -28.26 40.23
N ILE A 66 -4.61 -26.99 39.98
CA ILE A 66 -5.54 -25.94 39.55
C ILE A 66 -6.13 -26.30 38.19
N MET A 67 -5.29 -26.66 37.21
CA MET A 67 -5.75 -27.02 35.87
C MET A 67 -6.69 -28.22 35.92
N ALA A 68 -6.37 -29.28 36.66
CA ALA A 68 -7.22 -30.47 36.80
C ALA A 68 -8.59 -30.20 37.45
N SER A 69 -8.74 -29.11 38.21
CA SER A 69 -9.99 -28.71 38.87
C SER A 69 -10.91 -27.82 38.02
N LEU A 70 -10.40 -27.29 36.91
CA LEU A 70 -11.15 -26.41 36.00
C LEU A 70 -11.95 -27.21 34.98
N SER A 71 -13.07 -26.64 34.51
CA SER A 71 -13.77 -27.20 33.34
C SER A 71 -12.89 -27.05 32.09
N THR A 72 -13.02 -27.97 31.14
CA THR A 72 -12.19 -28.03 29.92
C THR A 72 -12.17 -26.71 29.16
N SER A 73 -13.29 -25.97 29.15
CA SER A 73 -13.40 -24.66 28.51
C SER A 73 -12.61 -23.54 29.21
N LEU A 74 -12.44 -23.62 30.53
CA LEU A 74 -11.65 -22.66 31.33
C LEU A 74 -10.16 -22.97 31.28
N GLN A 75 -9.79 -24.26 31.25
CA GLN A 75 -8.41 -24.71 31.00
C GLN A 75 -7.89 -24.14 29.68
N ASP A 76 -8.73 -24.20 28.63
CA ASP A 76 -8.39 -23.75 27.30
C ASP A 76 -8.19 -22.22 27.20
N ILE A 77 -8.98 -21.44 27.94
CA ILE A 77 -8.86 -19.98 27.99
C ILE A 77 -7.58 -19.58 28.74
N LEU A 78 -7.28 -20.24 29.86
CA LEU A 78 -6.13 -19.93 30.70
C LEU A 78 -4.80 -20.27 29.99
N ILE A 79 -4.76 -21.42 29.30
CA ILE A 79 -3.61 -21.82 28.46
C ILE A 79 -3.39 -20.80 27.34
N LYS A 80 -4.46 -20.31 26.70
CA LYS A 80 -4.36 -19.31 25.62
C LYS A 80 -3.88 -17.95 26.11
N SER A 81 -4.29 -17.51 27.31
CA SER A 81 -3.78 -16.25 27.89
C SER A 81 -2.31 -16.35 28.33
N ILE A 82 -1.84 -17.54 28.73
CA ILE A 82 -0.42 -17.80 29.06
C ILE A 82 0.44 -17.85 27.80
N LEU A 83 -0.09 -18.35 26.68
CA LEU A 83 0.63 -18.40 25.40
C LEU A 83 0.72 -17.05 24.68
N LEU A 84 -0.12 -16.06 25.06
CA LEU A 84 -0.16 -14.72 24.45
C LEU A 84 0.78 -13.70 25.12
N LYS A 85 1.26 -13.95 26.33
CA LYS A 85 2.36 -13.20 26.98
C LYS A 85 3.58 -14.12 26.99
N ASP A 86 4.77 -13.63 26.63
CA ASP A 86 6.03 -14.42 26.66
C ASP A 86 6.35 -14.98 28.08
N GLY A 87 5.68 -16.07 28.47
CA GLY A 87 6.10 -17.04 29.47
C GLY A 87 6.08 -16.65 30.96
N THR A 88 5.65 -15.46 31.39
CA THR A 88 5.60 -15.15 32.84
C THR A 88 4.31 -14.45 33.28
N ILE A 89 3.60 -15.11 34.21
CA ILE A 89 2.55 -14.52 35.07
C ILE A 89 3.23 -14.04 36.36
N ASP A 90 2.95 -12.82 36.82
CA ASP A 90 3.49 -12.35 38.10
C ASP A 90 2.63 -12.83 39.31
N GLU A 91 3.20 -12.76 40.51
CA GLU A 91 2.56 -13.23 41.76
C GLU A 91 1.29 -12.44 42.11
N ASP A 92 1.18 -11.17 41.73
CA ASP A 92 0.00 -10.35 42.01
C ASP A 92 -1.18 -10.77 41.10
N GLU A 93 -0.91 -11.13 39.84
CA GLU A 93 -1.88 -11.71 38.91
C GLU A 93 -2.35 -13.10 39.38
N LEU A 94 -1.43 -13.91 39.93
CA LEU A 94 -1.71 -15.24 40.48
C LEU A 94 -2.55 -15.19 41.77
N GLU A 95 -2.23 -14.27 42.68
CA GLU A 95 -2.95 -14.06 43.93
C GLU A 95 -4.35 -13.46 43.70
N PHE A 96 -4.51 -12.62 42.68
CA PHE A 96 -5.82 -12.11 42.26
C PHE A 96 -6.72 -13.24 41.73
N LEU A 97 -6.19 -14.10 40.84
CA LEU A 97 -6.93 -15.24 40.31
C LEU A 97 -7.34 -16.23 41.41
N ARG A 98 -6.45 -16.50 42.38
CA ARG A 98 -6.76 -17.33 43.56
C ARG A 98 -7.92 -16.75 44.37
N LYS A 99 -7.88 -15.45 44.69
CA LYS A 99 -8.95 -14.79 45.44
C LYS A 99 -10.28 -14.75 44.69
N SER A 100 -10.27 -14.52 43.38
CA SER A 100 -11.48 -14.55 42.56
C SER A 100 -12.11 -15.95 42.47
N LEU A 101 -11.28 -17.00 42.47
CA LEU A 101 -11.73 -18.40 42.52
C LEU A 101 -12.31 -18.78 43.89
N GLU A 102 -11.69 -18.36 45.00
CA GLU A 102 -12.19 -18.62 46.36
C GLU A 102 -13.52 -17.92 46.65
N MET A 103 -13.77 -16.77 46.00
CA MET A 103 -15.02 -16.01 46.14
C MET A 103 -16.15 -16.48 45.20
N GLY A 104 -15.88 -17.39 44.26
CA GLY A 104 -16.88 -17.95 43.35
C GLY A 104 -17.49 -16.95 42.35
N ASP A 105 -16.81 -15.82 42.09
CA ASP A 105 -17.38 -14.67 41.36
C ASP A 105 -16.69 -14.39 40.02
N LEU A 106 -16.38 -15.45 39.26
CA LEU A 106 -15.94 -15.33 37.87
C LEU A 106 -17.15 -15.27 36.94
N THR A 107 -17.86 -14.14 36.95
CA THR A 107 -18.87 -13.86 35.92
C THR A 107 -18.24 -13.13 34.73
N GLN A 108 -18.74 -13.42 33.53
CA GLN A 108 -18.33 -12.87 32.23
C GLN A 108 -18.01 -11.35 32.21
N PRO A 109 -18.71 -10.47 32.96
CA PRO A 109 -18.43 -9.04 32.96
C PRO A 109 -17.07 -8.66 33.58
N VAL A 110 -16.58 -9.43 34.55
CA VAL A 110 -15.32 -9.13 35.26
C VAL A 110 -14.11 -9.41 34.34
N LEU A 111 -14.13 -10.55 33.63
CA LEU A 111 -13.14 -10.90 32.61
C LEU A 111 -13.17 -9.93 31.42
N GLN A 112 -14.35 -9.52 30.96
CA GLN A 112 -14.49 -8.53 29.88
C GLN A 112 -13.93 -7.16 30.29
N SER A 113 -14.22 -6.68 31.50
CA SER A 113 -13.74 -5.37 31.97
C SER A 113 -12.22 -5.24 32.05
N THR A 114 -11.51 -6.37 32.17
CA THR A 114 -10.06 -6.39 32.40
C THR A 114 -9.27 -6.73 31.12
N LEU A 115 -9.83 -7.58 30.24
CA LEU A 115 -9.20 -7.94 28.96
C LEU A 115 -9.55 -6.98 27.80
N LEU A 116 -10.67 -6.26 27.85
CA LEU A 116 -11.10 -5.33 26.79
C LEU A 116 -10.49 -3.92 26.89
N GLN A 117 -9.61 -3.64 27.86
CA GLN A 117 -8.90 -2.35 27.91
C GLN A 117 -7.68 -2.28 26.97
N ARG A 118 -7.42 -3.31 26.16
CA ARG A 118 -6.42 -3.27 25.10
C ARG A 118 -7.02 -3.79 23.78
N PRO A 119 -6.64 -3.20 22.63
CA PRO A 119 -7.20 -3.58 21.34
C PRO A 119 -6.85 -5.04 21.04
N ILE A 120 -7.88 -5.86 20.86
CA ILE A 120 -7.76 -7.25 20.41
C ILE A 120 -7.48 -7.21 18.91
N ASP A 121 -6.44 -7.90 18.47
CA ASP A 121 -6.08 -7.96 17.06
C ASP A 121 -7.17 -8.68 16.21
N PRO A 122 -7.40 -8.29 14.95
CA PRO A 122 -8.37 -8.92 14.05
C PRO A 122 -8.17 -10.42 13.83
N ASP A 123 -6.92 -10.91 13.87
CA ASP A 123 -6.62 -12.35 13.76
C ASP A 123 -7.13 -13.09 14.99
N SER A 124 -7.06 -12.47 16.17
CA SER A 124 -7.64 -12.97 17.41
C SER A 124 -9.17 -13.01 17.38
N ILE A 125 -9.84 -12.07 16.71
CA ILE A 125 -11.31 -12.08 16.52
C ILE A 125 -11.75 -13.18 15.53
N THR A 126 -11.01 -13.33 14.43
CA THR A 126 -11.24 -14.37 13.42
C THR A 126 -10.99 -15.77 14.01
N LEU A 127 -9.95 -15.91 14.83
CA LEU A 127 -9.63 -17.10 15.59
C LEU A 127 -10.70 -17.39 16.65
N LEU A 128 -11.18 -16.39 17.39
CA LEU A 128 -12.26 -16.54 18.38
C LEU A 128 -13.59 -16.97 17.74
N ASN A 129 -13.94 -16.42 16.57
CA ASN A 129 -15.14 -16.82 15.83
C ASN A 129 -15.00 -18.23 15.23
N SER A 130 -13.81 -18.59 14.75
CA SER A 130 -13.51 -19.96 14.28
C SER A 130 -13.56 -20.96 15.43
N ILE A 131 -12.99 -20.64 16.60
CA ILE A 131 -13.01 -21.47 17.82
C ILE A 131 -14.44 -21.66 18.33
N ARG A 132 -15.29 -20.62 18.30
CA ARG A 132 -16.71 -20.72 18.61
C ARG A 132 -17.44 -21.69 17.68
N ALA A 133 -17.18 -21.59 16.37
CA ALA A 133 -17.73 -22.52 15.39
C ALA A 133 -17.24 -23.97 15.64
N PHE A 134 -16.00 -24.16 16.08
CA PHE A 134 -15.43 -25.47 16.44
C PHE A 134 -16.01 -26.07 17.72
N ALA A 135 -16.35 -25.25 18.72
CA ALA A 135 -16.85 -25.72 20.02
C ALA A 135 -18.26 -26.34 19.95
N ASP A 136 -19.06 -25.94 18.96
CA ASP A 136 -20.42 -26.45 18.73
C ASP A 136 -20.47 -27.58 17.68
N MET A 137 -19.32 -27.98 17.13
CA MET A 137 -19.22 -29.03 16.11
C MET A 137 -19.06 -30.43 16.72
N SER A 138 -19.75 -31.41 16.13
CA SER A 138 -19.46 -32.82 16.42
C SER A 138 -18.07 -33.20 15.89
N PRO A 139 -17.39 -34.22 16.46
CA PRO A 139 -16.06 -34.64 16.02
C PRO A 139 -15.95 -34.93 14.51
N GLU A 140 -17.01 -35.43 13.88
CA GLU A 140 -17.07 -35.70 12.43
C GLU A 140 -17.21 -34.41 11.60
N MET A 141 -17.90 -33.39 12.13
CA MET A 141 -17.96 -32.06 11.51
C MET A 141 -16.62 -31.32 11.65
N THR A 142 -15.96 -31.43 12.80
CA THR A 142 -14.61 -30.91 13.05
C THR A 142 -13.61 -31.53 12.07
N GLU A 143 -13.63 -32.85 11.89
CA GLU A 143 -12.74 -33.54 10.95
C GLU A 143 -13.03 -33.13 9.49
N THR A 144 -14.30 -32.99 9.12
CA THR A 144 -14.70 -32.55 7.77
C THR A 144 -14.28 -31.10 7.52
N TYR A 145 -14.48 -30.21 8.50
CA TYR A 145 -14.06 -28.81 8.43
C TYR A 145 -12.55 -28.70 8.32
N LEU A 146 -11.79 -29.43 9.15
CA LEU A 146 -10.33 -29.44 9.10
C LEU A 146 -9.82 -30.02 7.78
N LYS A 147 -10.40 -31.12 7.27
CA LYS A 147 -10.04 -31.64 5.95
C LYS A 147 -10.33 -30.64 4.84
N THR A 148 -11.45 -29.92 4.91
CA THR A 148 -11.80 -28.89 3.93
C THR A 148 -10.85 -27.69 4.03
N TYR A 149 -10.58 -27.21 5.24
CA TYR A 149 -9.67 -26.10 5.53
C TYR A 149 -8.22 -26.42 5.15
N TYR A 150 -7.70 -27.60 5.50
CA TYR A 150 -6.38 -28.05 5.08
C TYR A 150 -6.31 -28.35 3.58
N SER A 151 -7.39 -28.84 2.95
CA SER A 151 -7.42 -28.98 1.49
C SER A 151 -7.34 -27.60 0.82
N LYS A 152 -8.06 -26.60 1.34
CA LYS A 152 -8.02 -25.20 0.88
C LYS A 152 -6.65 -24.57 1.09
N LEU A 153 -5.99 -24.83 2.22
CA LEU A 153 -4.62 -24.37 2.49
C LEU A 153 -3.59 -25.06 1.58
N SER A 154 -3.77 -26.36 1.32
CA SER A 154 -2.88 -27.14 0.45
C SER A 154 -3.07 -26.85 -1.05
N SER A 155 -4.17 -26.19 -1.43
CA SER A 155 -4.45 -25.74 -2.81
C SER A 155 -4.04 -24.28 -3.08
N ILE A 156 -3.49 -23.57 -2.09
CA ILE A 156 -2.95 -22.22 -2.30
C ILE A 156 -1.65 -22.36 -3.09
N GLN A 157 -1.74 -22.22 -4.41
CA GLN A 157 -0.55 -22.02 -5.23
C GLN A 157 0.08 -20.67 -4.85
N SER A 158 1.41 -20.64 -4.76
CA SER A 158 2.14 -19.37 -4.59
C SER A 158 1.81 -18.47 -5.78
N PRO A 159 1.36 -17.22 -5.55
CA PRO A 159 0.94 -16.33 -6.64
C PRO A 159 2.13 -15.82 -7.47
N VAL A 160 3.38 -16.14 -7.10
CA VAL A 160 4.59 -15.55 -7.69
C VAL A 160 4.69 -15.76 -9.20
N GLY A 161 4.48 -16.99 -9.68
CA GLY A 161 4.59 -17.29 -11.12
C GLY A 161 3.51 -16.58 -11.95
N GLU A 162 2.29 -16.50 -11.42
CA GLU A 162 1.16 -15.80 -12.02
C GLU A 162 1.39 -14.29 -12.00
N ALA A 163 1.88 -13.74 -10.88
CA ALA A 163 2.20 -12.33 -10.72
C ALA A 163 3.25 -11.85 -11.73
N SER A 164 4.28 -12.63 -12.03
CA SER A 164 5.26 -12.31 -13.09
C SER A 164 4.62 -12.23 -14.48
N SER A 165 3.71 -13.15 -14.80
CA SER A 165 2.99 -13.13 -16.07
C SER A 165 2.06 -11.93 -16.17
N ILE A 166 1.34 -11.60 -15.10
CA ILE A 166 0.46 -10.43 -15.02
C ILE A 166 1.28 -9.14 -15.18
N HIS A 167 2.41 -9.03 -14.48
CA HIS A 167 3.25 -7.82 -14.53
C HIS A 167 3.76 -7.56 -15.94
N ARG A 168 4.31 -8.58 -16.60
CA ARG A 168 4.72 -8.50 -18.01
C ARG A 168 3.56 -8.09 -18.92
N SER A 169 2.40 -8.72 -18.75
CA SER A 169 1.21 -8.44 -19.58
C SER A 169 0.69 -7.02 -19.35
N ALA A 170 0.80 -6.50 -18.12
CA ALA A 170 0.43 -5.13 -17.79
C ALA A 170 1.35 -4.11 -18.48
N TRP A 171 2.67 -4.35 -18.50
CA TRP A 171 3.61 -3.54 -19.28
C TRP A 171 3.27 -3.54 -20.77
N GLU A 172 3.05 -4.73 -21.36
CA GLU A 172 2.66 -4.85 -22.76
C GLU A 172 1.35 -4.11 -23.08
N MET A 173 0.34 -4.24 -22.22
CA MET A 173 -0.94 -3.56 -22.35
C MET A 173 -0.78 -2.03 -22.32
N VAL A 174 -0.05 -1.49 -21.35
CA VAL A 174 0.15 -0.05 -21.19
C VAL A 174 0.95 0.52 -22.36
N ILE A 175 1.98 -0.21 -22.82
CA ILE A 175 2.76 0.14 -24.01
C ILE A 175 1.83 0.20 -25.23
N GLN A 176 1.05 -0.85 -25.49
CA GLN A 176 0.12 -0.90 -26.62
C GLN A 176 -0.86 0.29 -26.60
N ARG A 177 -1.47 0.57 -25.45
CA ARG A 177 -2.39 1.70 -25.28
C ARG A 177 -1.71 3.04 -25.58
N ALA A 178 -0.46 3.22 -25.20
CA ALA A 178 0.31 4.42 -25.51
C ALA A 178 0.71 4.55 -26.99
N GLN A 179 0.67 3.46 -27.76
CA GLN A 179 0.81 3.55 -29.21
C GLN A 179 -0.46 4.10 -29.87
N GLU A 180 -1.62 3.74 -29.32
CA GLU A 180 -2.95 4.09 -29.84
C GLU A 180 -3.39 5.49 -29.39
N ASP A 181 -3.08 5.86 -28.14
CA ASP A 181 -3.34 7.16 -27.55
C ASP A 181 -2.04 7.76 -26.98
N PRO A 182 -1.43 8.76 -27.66
CA PRO A 182 -0.21 9.41 -27.18
C PRO A 182 -0.34 10.06 -25.80
N SER A 183 -1.55 10.39 -25.34
CA SER A 183 -1.75 10.89 -23.97
C SER A 183 -1.32 9.84 -22.94
N TYR A 184 -1.44 8.54 -23.28
CA TYR A 184 -1.13 7.41 -22.39
C TYR A 184 0.37 7.35 -22.04
N ALA A 185 1.23 8.02 -22.80
CA ALA A 185 2.65 8.17 -22.47
C ALA A 185 2.87 8.80 -21.08
N CYS A 186 2.01 9.73 -20.65
CA CYS A 186 2.14 10.42 -19.37
C CYS A 186 1.97 9.50 -18.15
N ARG A 187 1.42 8.29 -18.34
CA ARG A 187 1.28 7.28 -17.27
C ARG A 187 2.64 6.73 -16.85
N PHE A 188 3.58 6.56 -17.78
CA PHE A 188 4.97 6.21 -17.46
C PHE A 188 5.62 7.30 -16.60
N TYR A 189 5.36 8.58 -16.91
CA TYR A 189 5.84 9.70 -16.11
C TYR A 189 5.21 9.74 -14.72
N ALA A 190 3.93 9.39 -14.58
CA ALA A 190 3.28 9.25 -13.28
C ALA A 190 3.91 8.16 -12.42
N THR A 191 4.34 7.03 -13.00
CA THR A 191 5.07 5.99 -12.23
C THR A 191 6.48 6.38 -11.81
N ARG A 192 7.06 7.37 -12.48
CA ARG A 192 8.45 7.78 -12.34
C ARG A 192 9.47 6.66 -12.55
N THR A 193 9.13 5.68 -13.39
CA THR A 193 10.10 4.69 -13.89
C THR A 193 11.26 5.40 -14.59
N LEU A 194 12.49 4.92 -14.41
CA LEU A 194 13.63 5.45 -15.14
C LEU A 194 13.57 5.13 -16.63
N SER A 195 12.68 4.23 -17.07
CA SER A 195 12.54 3.80 -18.47
C SER A 195 11.73 4.79 -19.33
N VAL A 196 12.05 6.08 -19.22
CA VAL A 196 11.46 7.17 -20.01
C VAL A 196 12.53 7.98 -20.72
N LYS A 197 12.21 8.57 -21.87
CA LYS A 197 13.15 9.39 -22.64
C LYS A 197 13.53 10.71 -21.96
N HIS A 198 12.62 11.23 -21.12
CA HIS A 198 12.77 12.55 -20.49
C HIS A 198 12.79 12.48 -18.94
N PRO A 199 13.81 11.85 -18.32
CA PRO A 199 13.89 11.77 -16.86
C PRO A 199 14.06 13.14 -16.17
N GLU A 200 14.49 14.18 -16.87
CA GLU A 200 14.58 15.57 -16.39
C GLU A 200 13.24 16.12 -15.91
N ILE A 201 12.12 15.65 -16.48
CA ILE A 201 10.76 16.04 -16.09
C ILE A 201 10.49 15.70 -14.62
N TYR A 202 11.14 14.66 -14.09
CA TYR A 202 11.03 14.29 -12.67
C TYR A 202 11.63 15.34 -11.75
N LEU A 203 12.77 15.92 -12.14
CA LEU A 203 13.38 17.02 -11.39
C LEU A 203 12.60 18.31 -11.57
N GLN A 204 12.06 18.58 -12.77
CA GLN A 204 11.19 19.74 -12.98
C GLN A 204 9.94 19.67 -12.08
N ALA A 205 9.29 18.50 -12.00
CA ALA A 205 8.15 18.26 -11.13
C ALA A 205 8.52 18.44 -9.64
N ASP A 206 9.63 17.87 -9.21
CA ASP A 206 10.13 18.04 -7.85
C ASP A 206 10.49 19.50 -7.56
N GLY A 207 11.02 20.23 -8.55
CA GLY A 207 11.33 21.66 -8.47
C GLY A 207 10.08 22.51 -8.20
N LEU A 208 8.97 22.24 -8.89
CA LEU A 208 7.68 22.90 -8.63
C LEU A 208 7.19 22.62 -7.21
N PHE A 209 7.27 21.37 -6.77
CA PHE A 209 6.89 21.00 -5.39
C PHE A 209 7.78 21.69 -4.35
N ILE A 210 9.09 21.73 -4.56
CA ILE A 210 10.04 22.38 -3.65
C ILE A 210 9.78 23.89 -3.57
N GLU A 211 9.50 24.54 -4.70
CA GLU A 211 9.12 25.96 -4.71
C GLU A 211 7.89 26.20 -3.83
N ILE A 212 6.87 25.35 -3.92
CA ILE A 212 5.67 25.45 -3.08
C ILE A 212 6.03 25.38 -1.60
N ILE A 213 6.73 24.33 -1.16
CA ILE A 213 6.93 24.09 0.27
C ILE A 213 7.94 25.05 0.91
N THR A 214 8.90 25.58 0.13
CA THR A 214 9.93 26.51 0.61
C THR A 214 9.52 27.98 0.59
N THR A 215 8.44 28.32 -0.11
CA THR A 215 7.91 29.69 -0.16
C THR A 215 6.62 29.88 0.64
N SER A 216 5.79 28.84 0.72
CA SER A 216 4.49 28.91 1.40
C SER A 216 4.59 28.63 2.89
N ARG A 217 3.82 29.36 3.70
CA ARG A 217 3.74 29.13 5.16
C ARG A 217 3.03 27.82 5.48
N GLY A 218 3.29 27.28 6.68
CA GLY A 218 2.70 26.03 7.18
C GLY A 218 3.51 24.78 6.87
N PHE A 219 4.42 24.82 5.89
CA PHE A 219 5.10 23.63 5.40
C PHE A 219 6.22 23.11 6.29
N LYS A 220 6.85 23.95 7.12
CA LYS A 220 7.76 23.45 8.18
C LYS A 220 7.03 22.50 9.13
N ARG A 221 5.86 22.92 9.62
CA ARG A 221 5.03 22.09 10.50
C ARG A 221 4.54 20.83 9.78
N ALA A 222 4.09 20.96 8.53
CA ALA A 222 3.67 19.81 7.73
C ALA A 222 4.78 18.77 7.57
N PHE A 223 6.04 19.20 7.37
CA PHE A 223 7.20 18.31 7.32
C PHE A 223 7.45 17.57 8.64
N GLU A 224 7.43 18.29 9.77
CA GLU A 224 7.67 17.76 11.13
C GLU A 224 6.67 16.70 11.57
N ILE A 225 5.41 16.76 11.07
CA ILE A 225 4.37 15.78 11.40
C ILE A 225 4.71 14.43 10.79
N LYS A 226 4.96 13.41 11.63
CA LYS A 226 5.19 12.03 11.17
C LYS A 226 3.92 11.19 11.12
N ASP A 227 2.91 11.56 11.90
CA ASP A 227 1.61 10.92 11.87
C ASP A 227 0.81 11.39 10.65
N VAL A 228 0.68 10.50 9.66
CA VAL A 228 -0.04 10.75 8.40
C VAL A 228 -1.54 10.95 8.62
N HIS A 229 -2.07 10.62 9.79
CA HIS A 229 -3.48 10.80 10.15
C HIS A 229 -3.76 12.09 10.90
N SER A 230 -2.72 12.88 11.18
CA SER A 230 -2.86 14.13 11.92
C SER A 230 -3.89 15.06 11.27
N GLU A 231 -4.86 15.53 12.05
CA GLU A 231 -5.85 16.54 11.63
C GLU A 231 -5.18 17.81 11.08
N ASP A 232 -3.93 18.07 11.50
CA ASP A 232 -3.11 19.17 11.00
C ASP A 232 -2.86 19.09 9.48
N LEU A 233 -2.88 17.90 8.89
CA LEU A 233 -2.67 17.73 7.44
C LEU A 233 -3.96 17.91 6.63
N TYR A 234 -5.12 17.94 7.30
CA TYR A 234 -6.43 18.19 6.67
C TYR A 234 -6.79 19.68 6.66
N THR A 235 -6.14 20.49 7.50
CA THR A 235 -6.51 21.89 7.73
C THR A 235 -5.36 22.85 7.39
N ARG A 236 -5.62 23.85 6.54
CA ARG A 236 -4.62 24.87 6.10
C ARG A 236 -4.31 25.92 7.19
N THR A 237 -4.42 25.58 8.46
CA THR A 237 -4.56 26.57 9.54
C THR A 237 -3.25 27.02 10.19
N TYR A 238 -2.09 26.59 9.68
CA TYR A 238 -0.80 26.81 10.34
C TYR A 238 -0.05 28.04 9.86
N GLU A 239 0.37 28.87 10.81
CA GLU A 239 1.24 30.03 10.59
C GLU A 239 2.74 29.70 10.62
N SER A 240 3.14 28.42 10.59
CA SER A 240 4.57 28.07 10.65
C SER A 240 5.34 28.67 9.47
N PRO A 241 6.66 28.84 9.58
CA PRO A 241 7.49 29.18 8.43
C PRO A 241 7.37 28.14 7.30
N PRO A 242 7.81 28.50 6.08
CA PRO A 242 8.05 27.53 5.02
C PRO A 242 9.08 26.47 5.43
N PHE A 243 9.07 25.35 4.71
CA PHE A 243 10.05 24.29 4.86
C PHE A 243 11.47 24.78 4.49
N SER A 244 12.49 24.28 5.19
CA SER A 244 13.90 24.46 4.83
C SER A 244 14.60 23.11 4.74
N PHE A 245 15.52 22.96 3.78
CA PHE A 245 16.40 21.80 3.72
C PHE A 245 17.34 21.69 4.93
N ASP A 246 17.56 22.79 5.67
CA ASP A 246 18.27 22.77 6.95
C ASP A 246 17.54 21.95 8.03
N ASP A 247 16.24 21.69 7.84
CA ASP A 247 15.44 20.86 8.75
C ASP A 247 15.63 19.34 8.49
N ILE A 248 16.33 18.97 7.41
CA ILE A 248 16.62 17.56 7.09
C ILE A 248 17.93 17.12 7.74
N ASP A 249 17.87 16.05 8.53
CA ASP A 249 19.06 15.30 8.93
C ASP A 249 19.31 14.13 7.96
N PHE A 250 20.13 14.38 6.94
CA PHE A 250 20.50 13.37 5.94
C PHE A 250 21.20 12.13 6.51
N SER A 251 21.74 12.20 7.73
CA SER A 251 22.39 11.06 8.38
C SER A 251 21.39 10.03 8.92
N THR A 252 20.12 10.41 9.06
CA THR A 252 19.05 9.51 9.54
C THR A 252 18.53 8.56 8.46
N TYR A 253 18.82 8.84 7.19
CA TYR A 253 18.37 7.99 6.09
C TYR A 253 19.21 6.73 5.97
N THR A 254 18.54 5.59 5.87
CA THR A 254 19.15 4.33 5.47
C THR A 254 19.05 4.18 3.96
N VAL A 255 20.19 4.17 3.28
CA VAL A 255 20.24 3.95 1.83
C VAL A 255 20.01 2.48 1.52
N ILE A 256 19.05 2.20 0.63
CA ILE A 256 18.71 0.86 0.15
C ILE A 256 18.86 0.77 -1.37
N GLY A 257 18.96 -0.46 -1.89
CA GLY A 257 18.79 -0.69 -3.32
C GLY A 257 17.30 -0.75 -3.69
N PHE A 258 16.96 -0.45 -4.94
CA PHE A 258 15.55 -0.33 -5.39
C PHE A 258 14.75 -1.61 -5.13
N ARG A 259 15.37 -2.80 -5.28
CA ARG A 259 14.66 -4.07 -5.04
C ARG A 259 14.11 -4.20 -3.62
N ALA A 260 14.74 -3.54 -2.64
CA ALA A 260 14.34 -3.57 -1.24
C ALA A 260 13.15 -2.66 -0.91
N GLU A 261 12.65 -1.87 -1.87
CA GLU A 261 11.38 -1.15 -1.78
C GLU A 261 10.19 -2.11 -1.85
N TYR A 262 10.38 -3.26 -2.49
CA TYR A 262 9.35 -4.25 -2.73
C TYR A 262 9.56 -5.50 -1.84
N PRO A 263 8.49 -6.18 -1.41
CA PRO A 263 8.61 -7.48 -0.75
C PRO A 263 9.34 -8.52 -1.61
N GLN A 264 10.04 -9.46 -0.98
CA GLN A 264 10.96 -10.39 -1.65
C GLN A 264 10.29 -11.29 -2.71
N GLU A 265 8.99 -11.58 -2.57
CA GLU A 265 8.26 -12.47 -3.49
C GLU A 265 7.63 -11.73 -4.68
N TYR A 266 7.71 -10.40 -4.72
CA TYR A 266 7.04 -9.60 -5.76
C TYR A 266 7.80 -9.69 -7.10
N PRO A 267 7.09 -9.65 -8.24
CA PRO A 267 7.64 -9.89 -9.58
C PRO A 267 8.36 -8.65 -10.14
N VAL A 268 9.50 -8.29 -9.56
CA VAL A 268 10.22 -7.06 -9.91
C VAL A 268 11.19 -7.29 -11.07
N PHE A 269 11.09 -6.49 -12.13
CA PHE A 269 12.06 -6.43 -13.22
C PHE A 269 13.37 -5.75 -12.79
N SER A 270 14.50 -6.15 -13.39
CA SER A 270 15.83 -5.65 -13.04
C SER A 270 16.04 -4.15 -13.29
N TYR A 271 15.34 -3.56 -14.27
CA TYR A 271 15.47 -2.17 -14.66
C TYR A 271 14.14 -1.43 -14.83
N LEU A 272 13.11 -2.02 -15.46
CA LEU A 272 11.82 -1.35 -15.70
C LEU A 272 11.13 -0.85 -14.42
N ASP A 273 11.35 -1.55 -13.31
CA ASP A 273 10.80 -1.21 -11.99
C ASP A 273 11.70 -0.31 -11.14
N ARG A 274 12.83 0.15 -11.69
CA ARG A 274 13.62 1.21 -11.05
C ARG A 274 12.88 2.53 -11.20
N ARG A 275 12.55 3.15 -10.07
CA ARG A 275 11.80 4.40 -10.01
C ARG A 275 12.61 5.47 -9.30
N LEU A 276 12.33 6.72 -9.63
CA LEU A 276 12.71 7.88 -8.83
C LEU A 276 11.44 8.39 -8.15
N LEU A 277 11.15 7.98 -6.92
CA LEU A 277 9.95 8.48 -6.23
C LEU A 277 10.05 10.00 -6.01
N PRO A 278 8.93 10.75 -5.99
CA PRO A 278 8.98 12.20 -5.85
C PRO A 278 9.62 12.62 -4.54
N ILE A 279 10.23 13.81 -4.55
CA ILE A 279 10.75 14.41 -3.33
C ILE A 279 9.67 14.61 -2.26
N ALA A 280 8.42 14.84 -2.69
CA ALA A 280 7.26 14.92 -1.81
C ALA A 280 7.07 13.65 -0.96
N SER A 281 7.30 12.48 -1.53
CA SER A 281 7.15 11.20 -0.81
C SER A 281 8.42 10.82 -0.06
N THR A 282 9.60 11.05 -0.64
CA THR A 282 10.88 10.65 -0.03
C THR A 282 11.25 11.49 1.20
N LEU A 283 10.84 12.77 1.27
CA LEU A 283 10.94 13.58 2.49
C LEU A 283 10.06 13.06 3.63
N LYS A 284 9.05 12.25 3.31
CA LYS A 284 8.02 11.73 4.21
C LYS A 284 8.04 10.21 4.34
N SER A 285 9.15 9.57 3.94
CA SER A 285 9.37 8.13 4.10
C SER A 285 9.17 7.70 5.56
N SER A 286 8.34 6.68 5.77
CA SER A 286 7.87 6.27 7.11
C SER A 286 8.96 5.58 7.94
N ASP A 287 9.89 4.90 7.29
CA ASP A 287 10.98 4.13 7.90
C ASP A 287 12.36 4.75 7.63
N THR A 288 12.38 6.00 7.12
CA THR A 288 13.58 6.74 6.70
C THR A 288 14.49 5.94 5.76
N ARG A 289 13.91 5.05 4.96
CA ARG A 289 14.62 4.34 3.89
C ARG A 289 14.39 5.03 2.55
N LEU A 290 15.46 5.16 1.78
CA LEU A 290 15.48 5.79 0.46
C LEU A 290 16.49 5.08 -0.43
N THR A 291 16.29 5.12 -1.74
CA THR A 291 17.35 4.77 -2.69
C THR A 291 18.45 5.84 -2.68
N GLN A 292 19.63 5.48 -3.18
CA GLN A 292 20.72 6.44 -3.28
C GLN A 292 20.38 7.58 -4.25
N LEU A 293 19.59 7.29 -5.31
CA LEU A 293 19.16 8.29 -6.28
C LEU A 293 18.25 9.33 -5.63
N GLU A 294 17.28 8.90 -4.84
CA GLU A 294 16.34 9.79 -4.12
C GLU A 294 17.05 10.69 -3.10
N LYS A 295 18.01 10.15 -2.35
CA LYS A 295 18.85 10.95 -1.46
C LYS A 295 19.68 11.96 -2.25
N GLY A 296 20.19 11.56 -3.42
CA GLY A 296 20.86 12.44 -4.37
C GLY A 296 19.97 13.60 -4.83
N VAL A 297 18.71 13.33 -5.16
CA VAL A 297 17.73 14.36 -5.57
C VAL A 297 17.44 15.34 -4.43
N GLN A 298 17.26 14.85 -3.19
CA GLN A 298 17.09 15.74 -2.04
C GLN A 298 18.31 16.65 -1.83
N ALA A 299 19.52 16.11 -1.95
CA ALA A 299 20.76 16.90 -1.85
C ALA A 299 20.93 17.88 -3.03
N TYR A 300 20.49 17.50 -4.23
CA TYR A 300 20.49 18.36 -5.41
C TYR A 300 19.65 19.61 -5.15
N PHE A 301 18.43 19.45 -4.62
CA PHE A 301 17.57 20.58 -4.28
C PHE A 301 18.05 21.37 -3.06
N ALA A 302 18.68 20.71 -2.08
CA ALA A 302 19.27 21.40 -0.93
C ALA A 302 20.41 22.37 -1.34
N GLY A 303 21.20 22.01 -2.35
CA GLY A 303 22.28 22.84 -2.89
C GLY A 303 21.87 23.76 -4.07
N ARG A 304 20.58 23.80 -4.42
CA ARG A 304 20.08 24.53 -5.59
C ARG A 304 20.36 26.02 -5.45
N GLY A 305 20.95 26.62 -6.49
CA GLY A 305 21.31 28.04 -6.54
C GLY A 305 22.74 28.36 -6.10
N GLU A 306 23.50 27.39 -5.56
CA GLU A 306 24.92 27.58 -5.25
C GLU A 306 25.81 27.34 -6.47
N LYS A 307 25.61 26.20 -7.13
CA LYS A 307 26.29 25.78 -8.36
C LYS A 307 25.35 24.91 -9.19
N GLU A 308 25.51 24.96 -10.50
CA GLU A 308 24.86 24.01 -11.39
C GLU A 308 25.47 22.61 -11.17
N MET A 309 24.62 21.63 -10.89
CA MET A 309 25.00 20.24 -10.58
C MET A 309 24.23 19.29 -11.49
N TYR A 310 24.81 18.13 -11.74
CA TYR A 310 24.18 16.99 -12.42
C TYR A 310 24.11 15.81 -11.47
N LEU A 311 23.02 15.05 -11.55
CA LEU A 311 22.93 13.72 -10.98
C LEU A 311 23.57 12.72 -11.95
N VAL A 312 24.51 11.93 -11.46
CA VAL A 312 25.14 10.83 -12.20
C VAL A 312 24.70 9.51 -11.56
N TYR A 313 23.84 8.77 -12.25
CA TYR A 313 23.31 7.47 -11.83
C TYR A 313 24.02 6.33 -12.56
N CYS A 314 24.46 5.34 -11.79
CA CYS A 314 25.24 4.21 -12.29
C CYS A 314 24.43 2.90 -12.35
N ASP A 315 24.90 1.95 -13.15
CA ASP A 315 24.33 0.60 -13.31
C ASP A 315 24.16 -0.16 -11.98
N ASN A 316 25.12 0.00 -11.08
CA ASN A 316 25.15 -0.54 -9.72
C ASN A 316 24.35 0.29 -8.70
N GLU A 317 23.50 1.21 -9.17
CA GLU A 317 22.63 2.08 -8.38
C GLU A 317 23.35 3.20 -7.61
N ASN A 318 24.69 3.28 -7.68
CA ASN A 318 25.39 4.41 -7.10
C ASN A 318 24.98 5.71 -7.78
N THR A 319 24.79 6.75 -6.98
CA THR A 319 24.45 8.09 -7.44
C THR A 319 25.42 9.12 -6.91
N TYR A 320 25.79 10.07 -7.75
CA TYR A 320 26.68 11.19 -7.43
C TYR A 320 26.08 12.51 -7.85
N LEU A 321 26.45 13.60 -7.16
CA LEU A 321 26.23 14.95 -7.65
C LEU A 321 27.54 15.52 -8.19
N CYS A 322 27.52 16.07 -9.40
CA CYS A 322 28.73 16.47 -10.13
C CYS A 322 28.60 17.84 -10.82
N ASN A 323 29.69 18.62 -10.87
CA ASN A 323 29.78 19.89 -11.62
C ASN A 323 31.13 20.12 -12.32
N GLY A 324 31.78 19.05 -12.75
CA GLY A 324 33.08 19.08 -13.43
C GLY A 324 34.27 19.06 -12.47
N ASP A 325 34.23 19.88 -11.40
CA ASP A 325 35.31 19.97 -10.41
C ASP A 325 34.99 19.25 -9.09
N THR A 326 33.71 18.97 -8.85
CA THR A 326 33.21 18.36 -7.61
C THR A 326 32.51 17.05 -7.93
N ILE A 327 32.77 16.02 -7.13
CA ILE A 327 32.02 14.77 -7.13
C ILE A 327 31.59 14.54 -5.68
N ILE A 328 30.28 14.46 -5.43
CA ILE A 328 29.71 14.19 -4.10
C ILE A 328 29.01 12.84 -4.16
N TRP A 329 29.37 11.91 -3.29
CA TRP A 329 28.71 10.60 -3.25
C TRP A 329 27.39 10.69 -2.49
N ALA A 330 26.26 10.44 -3.16
CA ALA A 330 24.94 10.69 -2.59
C ALA A 330 24.64 9.87 -1.32
N THR A 331 25.30 8.72 -1.13
CA THR A 331 25.15 7.90 0.09
C THR A 331 25.53 8.66 1.35
N THR A 332 26.71 9.28 1.35
CA THR A 332 27.29 9.96 2.52
C THR A 332 27.19 11.47 2.45
N LEU A 333 26.92 12.02 1.26
CA LEU A 333 27.02 13.45 0.93
C LEU A 333 28.43 14.03 1.14
N GLU A 334 29.45 13.18 1.10
CA GLU A 334 30.85 13.57 1.20
C GLU A 334 31.50 13.63 -0.17
N PRO A 335 32.56 14.44 -0.35
CA PRO A 335 33.36 14.42 -1.57
C PRO A 335 33.92 13.02 -1.87
N ALA A 336 33.87 12.64 -3.15
CA ALA A 336 34.47 11.42 -3.66
C ALA A 336 35.59 11.74 -4.65
N GLU A 337 36.64 10.92 -4.68
CA GLU A 337 37.75 11.10 -5.63
C GLU A 337 37.36 10.66 -7.06
N GLN A 338 36.45 9.69 -7.18
CA GLN A 338 36.01 9.12 -8.45
C GLN A 338 34.59 8.55 -8.33
N ILE A 339 33.93 8.41 -9.48
CA ILE A 339 32.66 7.68 -9.61
C ILE A 339 32.94 6.18 -9.58
N GLY A 340 32.21 5.44 -8.75
CA GLY A 340 32.27 3.99 -8.65
C GLY A 340 31.04 3.35 -9.30
N GLY A 341 31.26 2.55 -10.34
CA GLY A 341 30.18 2.01 -11.19
C GLY A 341 30.29 2.55 -12.61
N ASN A 342 29.37 2.14 -13.49
CA ASN A 342 29.32 2.63 -14.85
C ASN A 342 28.18 3.66 -14.97
N PRO A 343 28.45 4.94 -15.25
CA PRO A 343 27.39 5.92 -15.51
C PRO A 343 26.51 5.49 -16.67
N ILE A 344 25.20 5.42 -16.42
CA ILE A 344 24.18 5.07 -17.42
C ILE A 344 23.16 6.18 -17.63
N LEU A 345 23.07 7.14 -16.71
CA LEU A 345 22.20 8.31 -16.78
C LEU A 345 22.89 9.50 -16.10
N ILE A 346 23.01 10.62 -16.80
CA ILE A 346 23.49 11.90 -16.27
C ILE A 346 22.44 12.94 -16.61
N PHE A 347 21.89 13.63 -15.61
CA PHE A 347 20.80 14.58 -15.85
C PHE A 347 20.70 15.67 -14.77
N ASN A 348 20.16 16.81 -15.17
CA ASN A 348 19.66 17.86 -14.29
C ASN A 348 18.24 18.25 -14.75
N GLU A 349 17.73 19.42 -14.33
CA GLU A 349 16.40 19.90 -14.71
C GLU A 349 16.24 20.23 -16.21
N GLU A 350 17.34 20.34 -16.98
CA GLU A 350 17.33 20.87 -18.36
C GLU A 350 17.95 19.94 -19.41
N HIS A 351 18.98 19.18 -19.03
CA HIS A 351 19.84 18.44 -19.95
C HIS A 351 20.10 17.02 -19.49
N VAL A 352 20.14 16.10 -20.46
CA VAL A 352 20.25 14.66 -20.21
C VAL A 352 21.25 13.98 -21.13
N TRP A 353 22.06 13.09 -20.56
CA TRP A 353 22.74 12.02 -21.27
C TRP A 353 22.22 10.67 -20.75
N TYR A 354 21.50 9.95 -21.61
CA TYR A 354 20.85 8.69 -21.29
C TYR A 354 20.84 7.74 -22.49
N PRO A 355 21.96 7.01 -22.72
CA PRO A 355 22.14 6.18 -23.92
C PRO A 355 21.09 5.08 -24.09
N LEU A 356 20.59 4.50 -22.99
CA LEU A 356 19.52 3.51 -23.03
C LEU A 356 18.28 4.03 -23.78
N MET A 357 17.95 5.30 -23.59
CA MET A 357 16.75 5.94 -24.18
C MET A 357 17.06 6.79 -25.42
N GLU A 358 18.27 6.65 -25.99
CA GLU A 358 18.73 7.40 -27.16
C GLU A 358 18.61 8.93 -26.98
N ARG A 359 18.91 9.40 -25.76
CA ARG A 359 18.95 10.82 -25.42
C ARG A 359 20.38 11.25 -25.11
N ASP A 360 20.86 12.27 -25.81
CA ASP A 360 22.18 12.85 -25.62
C ASP A 360 22.11 14.35 -25.90
N ASP A 361 22.24 15.17 -24.85
CA ASP A 361 22.25 16.63 -24.90
C ASP A 361 23.66 17.22 -24.77
N THR A 362 24.72 16.43 -24.95
CA THR A 362 26.11 16.91 -24.84
C THR A 362 26.50 17.95 -25.89
N ASP A 363 25.72 18.10 -26.96
CA ASP A 363 25.89 19.19 -27.94
C ASP A 363 25.18 20.50 -27.52
N LYS A 364 24.31 20.44 -26.51
CA LYS A 364 23.53 21.58 -25.98
C LYS A 364 24.14 22.18 -24.73
N ASP A 365 24.83 21.38 -23.91
CA ASP A 365 25.48 21.85 -22.69
C ASP A 365 26.94 21.38 -22.55
N GLU A 366 27.85 22.35 -22.38
CA GLU A 366 29.28 22.09 -22.28
C GLU A 366 29.67 21.46 -20.93
N LEU A 367 28.91 21.70 -19.85
CA LEU A 367 29.16 21.06 -18.56
C LEU A 367 28.80 19.57 -18.60
N LEU A 368 27.62 19.22 -19.12
CA LEU A 368 27.22 17.84 -19.38
C LEU A 368 28.23 17.12 -20.25
N LYS A 369 28.65 17.75 -21.36
CA LYS A 369 29.68 17.20 -22.24
C LYS A 369 31.00 16.95 -21.52
N ALA A 370 31.45 17.88 -20.67
CA ALA A 370 32.66 17.70 -19.87
C ALA A 370 32.51 16.53 -18.90
N LEU A 371 31.36 16.39 -18.24
CA LEU A 371 31.05 15.29 -17.34
C LEU A 371 31.04 13.95 -18.07
N VAL A 372 30.31 13.83 -19.17
CA VAL A 372 30.25 12.60 -19.99
C VAL A 372 31.65 12.20 -20.45
N ASN A 373 32.45 13.13 -20.97
CA ASN A 373 33.82 12.85 -21.39
C ASN A 373 34.74 12.41 -20.22
N ALA A 374 34.46 12.89 -19.01
CA ALA A 374 35.28 12.58 -17.84
C ALA A 374 34.92 11.23 -17.17
N CYS A 375 33.64 10.84 -17.20
CA CYS A 375 33.16 9.70 -16.41
C CYS A 375 32.47 8.57 -17.19
N ALA A 376 32.05 8.78 -18.44
CA ALA A 376 31.45 7.71 -19.22
C ALA A 376 32.44 6.55 -19.43
N THR A 377 31.92 5.33 -19.38
CA THR A 377 32.70 4.11 -19.60
C THR A 377 32.27 3.43 -20.89
N GLU A 378 32.89 2.29 -21.22
CA GLU A 378 32.44 1.44 -22.33
C GLU A 378 31.06 0.80 -22.05
N VAL A 379 30.62 0.76 -20.79
CA VAL A 379 29.29 0.30 -20.39
C VAL A 379 28.43 1.53 -20.13
N THR A 380 27.46 1.76 -21.02
CA THR A 380 26.57 2.94 -20.98
C THR A 380 25.09 2.56 -20.92
N VAL A 381 24.81 1.27 -20.98
CA VAL A 381 23.46 0.68 -20.92
C VAL A 381 23.47 -0.38 -19.81
N PRO A 382 22.51 -0.36 -18.89
CA PRO A 382 22.40 -1.38 -17.85
C PRO A 382 22.14 -2.78 -18.45
N PRO A 383 22.42 -3.86 -17.72
CA PRO A 383 21.94 -5.17 -18.10
C PRO A 383 20.40 -5.19 -18.08
N LEU A 384 19.80 -5.75 -19.13
CA LEU A 384 18.36 -5.89 -19.29
C LEU A 384 17.99 -7.35 -19.47
N GLU A 385 16.86 -7.75 -18.91
CA GLU A 385 16.25 -9.06 -19.14
C GLU A 385 15.62 -9.14 -20.54
N GLU A 386 15.32 -10.35 -21.01
CA GLU A 386 14.74 -10.58 -22.36
C GLU A 386 13.42 -9.81 -22.55
N ASP A 387 12.57 -9.82 -21.53
CA ASP A 387 11.29 -9.11 -21.54
C ASP A 387 11.50 -7.57 -21.56
N GLU A 388 12.50 -7.06 -20.84
CA GLU A 388 12.81 -5.63 -20.83
C GLU A 388 13.38 -5.15 -22.18
N LEU A 389 14.23 -5.97 -22.80
CA LEU A 389 14.74 -5.72 -24.15
C LEU A 389 13.62 -5.68 -25.19
N ALA A 390 12.59 -6.52 -25.03
CA ALA A 390 11.45 -6.56 -25.95
C ALA A 390 10.61 -5.28 -25.92
N PHE A 391 10.59 -4.55 -24.79
CA PHE A 391 9.83 -3.31 -24.63
C PHE A 391 10.62 -2.05 -24.98
N LEU A 392 11.96 -2.10 -24.96
CA LEU A 392 12.84 -0.94 -24.99
C LEU A 392 12.59 -0.01 -26.20
N ASP A 393 12.58 -0.55 -27.41
CA ASP A 393 12.43 0.27 -28.62
C ASP A 393 11.10 1.02 -28.66
N GLU A 394 10.06 0.40 -28.10
CA GLU A 394 8.76 1.01 -28.03
C GLU A 394 8.69 2.08 -26.93
N LEU A 395 9.28 1.83 -25.77
CA LEU A 395 9.41 2.79 -24.68
C LEU A 395 10.12 4.07 -25.14
N LYS A 396 11.23 3.94 -25.90
CA LYS A 396 11.93 5.10 -26.50
C LYS A 396 11.02 5.95 -27.38
N ARG A 397 10.10 5.31 -28.11
CA ARG A 397 9.19 5.97 -29.05
C ARG A 397 8.05 6.66 -28.33
N ILE A 398 7.33 5.94 -27.46
CA ILE A 398 6.12 6.45 -26.80
C ILE A 398 6.43 7.49 -25.73
N THR A 399 7.59 7.40 -25.06
CA THR A 399 8.00 8.38 -24.05
C THR A 399 8.73 9.59 -24.64
N GLY A 400 8.72 9.79 -25.97
CA GLY A 400 9.48 10.86 -26.63
C GLY A 400 8.84 12.25 -26.65
N LEU A 401 7.64 12.43 -26.09
CA LEU A 401 6.93 13.71 -25.90
C LEU A 401 7.13 14.77 -27.02
N PRO A 402 6.61 14.56 -28.23
CA PRO A 402 6.93 15.41 -29.39
C PRO A 402 6.26 16.80 -29.39
N SER A 403 5.51 17.16 -28.34
CA SER A 403 4.76 18.42 -28.26
C SER A 403 4.82 19.02 -26.86
N HIS A 404 4.73 20.35 -26.77
CA HIS A 404 4.66 21.06 -25.49
C HIS A 404 3.49 20.60 -24.61
N LEU A 405 2.34 20.29 -25.20
CA LEU A 405 1.23 19.70 -24.46
C LEU A 405 1.60 18.36 -23.83
N GLY A 406 2.38 17.52 -24.54
CA GLY A 406 2.89 16.26 -24.01
C GLY A 406 3.87 16.46 -22.86
N GLU A 407 4.77 17.45 -22.97
CA GLU A 407 5.68 17.87 -21.90
C GLU A 407 4.91 18.35 -20.66
N ASP A 408 3.93 19.24 -20.84
CA ASP A 408 3.06 19.76 -19.78
C ASP A 408 2.28 18.64 -19.07
N MET A 409 1.68 17.74 -19.84
CA MET A 409 0.95 16.60 -19.31
C MET A 409 1.87 15.63 -18.56
N ALA A 410 3.08 15.38 -19.06
CA ALA A 410 4.07 14.56 -18.38
C ALA A 410 4.54 15.20 -17.07
N LEU A 411 4.74 16.51 -17.05
CA LEU A 411 5.12 17.29 -15.87
C LEU A 411 4.02 17.26 -14.80
N LEU A 412 2.77 17.55 -15.16
CA LEU A 412 1.64 17.41 -14.23
C LEU A 412 1.49 15.96 -13.77
N SER A 413 1.70 14.98 -14.64
CA SER A 413 1.61 13.57 -14.29
C SER A 413 2.72 13.11 -13.34
N ALA A 414 3.93 13.65 -13.47
CA ALA A 414 5.04 13.38 -12.56
C ALA A 414 4.90 14.09 -11.21
N LEU A 415 4.26 15.27 -11.18
CA LEU A 415 3.95 16.02 -9.96
C LEU A 415 2.75 15.45 -9.21
N ARG A 416 1.75 14.93 -9.95
CA ARG A 416 0.44 14.46 -9.46
C ARG A 416 -0.24 15.45 -8.53
N PRO A 417 -0.38 16.71 -8.94
CA PRO A 417 -1.01 17.71 -8.10
C PRO A 417 -2.49 17.35 -7.86
N VAL A 418 -2.97 17.63 -6.65
CA VAL A 418 -4.40 17.56 -6.34
C VAL A 418 -5.05 18.90 -6.74
N TRP A 419 -6.23 19.19 -6.21
CA TRP A 419 -6.93 20.45 -6.43
C TRP A 419 -6.16 21.61 -5.80
N ASN A 420 -6.21 22.78 -6.42
CA ASN A 420 -5.68 24.03 -5.89
C ASN A 420 -4.16 24.20 -5.97
N LEU A 421 -3.44 23.50 -6.87
CA LEU A 421 -2.02 23.76 -7.09
C LEU A 421 -1.77 25.24 -7.44
N GLU A 422 -2.68 25.83 -8.22
CA GLU A 422 -2.67 27.24 -8.62
C GLU A 422 -2.74 28.22 -7.45
N LYS A 423 -3.11 27.76 -6.25
CA LYS A 423 -3.05 28.58 -5.03
C LYS A 423 -1.65 28.64 -4.42
N TYR A 424 -0.76 27.74 -4.81
CA TYR A 424 0.57 27.60 -4.23
C TYR A 424 1.68 28.11 -5.15
N ILE A 425 1.47 28.05 -6.45
CA ILE A 425 2.48 28.44 -7.45
C ILE A 425 1.83 29.14 -8.64
N GLU A 426 2.49 30.19 -9.15
CA GLU A 426 2.10 30.86 -10.38
C GLU A 426 2.60 30.04 -11.57
N THR A 427 1.71 29.25 -12.18
CA THR A 427 2.02 28.47 -13.38
C THR A 427 0.83 28.43 -14.32
N ASP A 428 1.10 28.48 -15.62
CA ASP A 428 0.11 28.40 -16.70
C ASP A 428 0.00 26.97 -17.28
N ILE A 429 0.71 25.98 -16.73
CA ILE A 429 0.68 24.58 -17.21
C ILE A 429 -0.74 24.03 -17.21
N TYR A 430 -1.52 24.27 -16.15
CA TYR A 430 -2.93 23.84 -16.09
C TYR A 430 -3.78 24.53 -17.15
N GLU A 431 -3.62 25.85 -17.31
CA GLU A 431 -4.39 26.61 -18.29
C GLU A 431 -4.13 26.07 -19.71
N ARG A 432 -2.85 25.81 -20.06
CA ARG A 432 -2.48 25.22 -21.36
C ARG A 432 -3.06 23.82 -21.58
N VAL A 433 -3.11 23.00 -20.54
CA VAL A 433 -3.71 21.66 -20.60
C VAL A 433 -5.24 21.75 -20.73
N GLU A 434 -5.90 22.61 -19.95
CA GLU A 434 -7.35 22.81 -20.02
C GLU A 434 -7.79 23.42 -21.36
N GLU A 435 -6.99 24.33 -21.94
CA GLU A 435 -7.22 24.89 -23.27
C GLU A 435 -7.20 23.81 -24.39
N SER A 436 -6.53 22.68 -24.15
CA SER A 436 -6.54 21.53 -25.04
C SER A 436 -7.80 20.65 -24.91
N GLY A 437 -8.67 20.96 -23.94
CA GLY A 437 -9.90 20.22 -23.65
C GLY A 437 -9.74 19.09 -22.64
N ILE A 438 -8.57 18.97 -22.01
CA ILE A 438 -8.27 17.95 -21.00
C ILE A 438 -8.56 18.51 -19.61
N ASP A 439 -9.47 17.86 -18.88
CA ASP A 439 -9.76 18.17 -17.48
C ASP A 439 -8.85 17.33 -16.58
N PHE A 440 -7.60 17.79 -16.40
CA PHE A 440 -6.59 17.03 -15.67
C PHE A 440 -7.03 16.64 -14.26
N ILE A 441 -7.75 17.54 -13.57
CA ILE A 441 -8.26 17.30 -12.22
C ILE A 441 -9.28 16.16 -12.19
N ALA A 442 -10.16 16.06 -13.20
CA ALA A 442 -11.11 14.96 -13.31
C ALA A 442 -10.43 13.66 -13.76
N GLU A 443 -9.48 13.74 -14.69
CA GLU A 443 -8.78 12.57 -15.25
C GLU A 443 -7.72 11.96 -14.31
N ARG A 444 -7.26 12.69 -13.28
CA ARG A 444 -6.16 12.24 -12.41
C ARG A 444 -6.42 10.89 -11.73
N ARG A 445 -7.68 10.56 -11.44
CA ARG A 445 -8.07 9.25 -10.87
C ARG A 445 -7.62 8.09 -11.76
N PHE A 446 -7.88 8.25 -13.06
CA PHE A 446 -7.53 7.26 -14.08
C PHE A 446 -6.05 7.30 -14.41
N LEU A 447 -5.45 8.49 -14.46
CA LEU A 447 -3.99 8.61 -14.55
C LEU A 447 -3.31 7.78 -13.45
N LEU A 448 -3.74 7.93 -12.19
CA LEU A 448 -3.15 7.23 -11.06
C LEU A 448 -3.42 5.73 -11.11
N LYS A 449 -4.66 5.31 -11.39
CA LYS A 449 -5.02 3.91 -11.58
C LYS A 449 -4.14 3.26 -12.67
N GLN A 450 -4.02 3.92 -13.82
CA GLN A 450 -3.28 3.40 -14.97
C GLN A 450 -1.77 3.41 -14.75
N ALA A 451 -1.24 4.38 -13.99
CA ALA A 451 0.15 4.35 -13.54
C ALA A 451 0.42 3.11 -12.67
N ASN A 452 -0.51 2.79 -11.76
CA ASN A 452 -0.37 1.63 -10.89
C ASN A 452 -0.40 0.28 -11.65
N TYR A 453 -0.84 0.21 -12.92
CA TYR A 453 -0.74 -1.03 -13.72
C TYR A 453 0.71 -1.49 -13.90
N LEU A 454 1.65 -0.54 -14.01
CA LEU A 454 3.07 -0.84 -14.20
C LEU A 454 3.76 -1.22 -12.90
N SER A 455 3.05 -1.34 -11.77
CA SER A 455 3.64 -1.69 -10.48
C SER A 455 3.68 -3.20 -10.25
N PRO A 456 4.83 -3.77 -9.81
CA PRO A 456 4.90 -5.16 -9.41
C PRO A 456 4.03 -5.44 -8.16
N ILE A 457 3.72 -4.40 -7.36
CA ILE A 457 2.79 -4.51 -6.23
C ILE A 457 1.39 -4.83 -6.74
N THR A 458 0.91 -4.07 -7.72
CA THR A 458 -0.42 -4.25 -8.30
C THR A 458 -0.55 -5.62 -8.97
N ALA A 459 0.47 -6.06 -9.72
CA ALA A 459 0.48 -7.38 -10.34
C ALA A 459 0.43 -8.51 -9.30
N TYR A 460 1.13 -8.38 -8.18
CA TYR A 460 1.07 -9.35 -7.08
C TYR A 460 -0.32 -9.40 -6.43
N LEU A 461 -0.93 -8.24 -6.18
CA LEU A 461 -2.30 -8.17 -5.65
C LEU A 461 -3.32 -8.78 -6.62
N ALA A 462 -3.17 -8.55 -7.92
CA ALA A 462 -4.02 -9.16 -8.95
C ALA A 462 -3.91 -10.70 -8.93
N ALA A 463 -2.68 -11.24 -8.91
CA ALA A 463 -2.46 -12.68 -8.80
C ALA A 463 -3.07 -13.26 -7.52
N MET A 464 -2.97 -12.57 -6.38
CA MET A 464 -3.63 -12.99 -5.15
C MET A 464 -5.15 -13.12 -5.31
N ALA A 465 -5.77 -12.17 -6.02
CA ALA A 465 -7.20 -12.22 -6.31
C ALA A 465 -7.57 -13.42 -7.21
N GLU A 466 -6.73 -13.78 -8.17
CA GLU A 466 -6.97 -14.91 -9.10
C GLU A 466 -6.91 -16.27 -8.39
N THR A 467 -6.07 -16.42 -7.35
CA THR A 467 -5.95 -17.66 -6.56
C THR A 467 -7.09 -17.95 -5.57
N ARG A 468 -8.15 -17.13 -5.57
CA ARG A 468 -9.27 -17.18 -4.61
C ARG A 468 -10.63 -17.07 -5.31
N GLU A 469 -11.69 -17.44 -4.59
CA GLU A 469 -13.07 -17.38 -5.07
C GLU A 469 -13.97 -16.53 -4.16
N GLY A 470 -14.97 -15.87 -4.75
CA GLY A 470 -15.96 -15.08 -4.01
C GLY A 470 -15.33 -13.99 -3.13
N GLU A 471 -15.88 -13.81 -1.93
CA GLU A 471 -15.42 -12.83 -0.94
C GLU A 471 -13.94 -13.00 -0.54
N ASP A 472 -13.42 -14.24 -0.56
CA ASP A 472 -12.04 -14.53 -0.16
C ASP A 472 -11.04 -13.82 -1.08
N LYS A 473 -11.40 -13.50 -2.34
CA LYS A 473 -10.58 -12.68 -3.25
C LYS A 473 -10.19 -11.36 -2.60
N MET A 474 -11.20 -10.61 -2.12
CA MET A 474 -10.98 -9.26 -1.62
C MET A 474 -10.46 -9.25 -0.19
N VAL A 475 -10.79 -10.25 0.61
CA VAL A 475 -10.20 -10.40 1.94
C VAL A 475 -8.67 -10.55 1.84
N GLU A 476 -8.17 -11.38 0.92
CA GLU A 476 -6.74 -11.60 0.76
C GLU A 476 -6.02 -10.39 0.14
N VAL A 477 -6.61 -9.79 -0.91
CA VAL A 477 -6.07 -8.55 -1.52
C VAL A 477 -5.96 -7.43 -0.49
N SER A 478 -7.03 -7.17 0.26
CA SER A 478 -7.02 -6.15 1.32
C SER A 478 -6.02 -6.48 2.41
N ARG A 479 -5.91 -7.75 2.85
CA ARG A 479 -4.96 -8.12 3.90
C ARG A 479 -3.51 -7.88 3.46
N GLU A 480 -3.11 -8.35 2.28
CA GLU A 480 -1.74 -8.15 1.81
C GLU A 480 -1.46 -6.67 1.53
N TYR A 481 -2.42 -5.93 0.98
CA TYR A 481 -2.25 -4.49 0.76
C TYR A 481 -2.05 -3.74 2.07
N LEU A 482 -2.95 -3.93 3.04
CA LEU A 482 -2.92 -3.21 4.33
C LEU A 482 -1.70 -3.55 5.17
N LYS A 483 -1.17 -4.78 5.07
CA LYS A 483 0.08 -5.20 5.72
C LYS A 483 1.25 -4.25 5.41
N HIS A 484 1.27 -3.66 4.22
CA HIS A 484 2.35 -2.77 3.80
C HIS A 484 1.93 -1.30 3.71
N ALA A 485 0.65 -0.98 3.48
CA ALA A 485 0.18 0.39 3.30
C ALA A 485 -0.28 1.09 4.60
N THR A 486 -0.45 0.36 5.71
CA THR A 486 -0.94 0.93 6.98
C THR A 486 0.18 1.35 7.93
N THR A 487 -0.14 2.27 8.83
CA THR A 487 0.68 2.57 10.01
C THR A 487 0.35 1.59 11.16
N GLY A 488 1.33 1.30 12.02
CA GLY A 488 1.20 0.24 13.03
C GLY A 488 0.08 0.45 14.08
N ASP A 489 -0.37 1.70 14.24
CA ASP A 489 -1.45 2.18 15.09
C ASP A 489 -2.84 2.13 14.44
N MET A 490 -2.93 2.11 13.10
CA MET A 490 -4.17 1.94 12.33
C MET A 490 -4.08 0.80 11.32
N ARG A 491 -3.89 -0.43 11.80
CA ARG A 491 -3.80 -1.65 10.95
C ARG A 491 -5.08 -1.99 10.16
N ILE A 492 -6.15 -1.23 10.33
CA ILE A 492 -7.47 -1.54 9.75
C ILE A 492 -7.74 -0.81 8.45
N VAL A 493 -7.09 0.33 8.17
CA VAL A 493 -7.30 1.12 6.95
C VAL A 493 -6.01 1.82 6.52
N ALA A 494 -5.72 1.83 5.22
CA ALA A 494 -4.65 2.63 4.63
C ALA A 494 -5.24 4.00 4.30
N HIS A 495 -5.10 4.96 5.19
CA HIS A 495 -5.54 6.34 4.98
C HIS A 495 -4.49 7.29 5.53
N GLY A 496 -4.37 8.49 4.98
CA GLY A 496 -3.50 9.52 5.53
C GLY A 496 -2.92 10.43 4.47
N HIS A 497 -2.31 11.51 4.91
CA HIS A 497 -1.68 12.51 4.06
C HIS A 497 -0.22 12.69 4.47
N THR A 498 0.66 12.92 3.50
CA THR A 498 2.07 13.25 3.73
C THR A 498 2.28 14.75 3.91
N TRP A 499 1.50 15.53 3.16
CA TRP A 499 1.44 16.98 3.17
C TRP A 499 0.00 17.43 3.38
N PHE A 500 -0.31 18.70 3.10
CA PHE A 500 -1.70 19.12 3.07
C PHE A 500 -2.49 18.27 2.06
N CYS A 501 -3.71 17.89 2.47
CA CYS A 501 -4.61 16.96 1.76
C CYS A 501 -4.81 17.28 0.26
N ASP A 502 -4.62 18.53 -0.13
CA ASP A 502 -4.84 19.06 -1.46
C ASP A 502 -3.55 19.39 -2.23
N LEU A 503 -2.40 18.83 -1.84
CA LEU A 503 -1.13 19.14 -2.50
C LEU A 503 -0.76 18.13 -3.60
N VAL A 504 -0.43 16.88 -3.25
CA VAL A 504 -0.02 15.84 -4.21
C VAL A 504 -0.64 14.47 -3.91
N GLU A 505 -0.95 13.72 -4.97
CA GLU A 505 -1.40 12.32 -4.93
C GLU A 505 -0.22 11.34 -4.94
N GLN A 506 -0.48 10.09 -4.54
CA GLN A 506 0.54 9.05 -4.37
C GLN A 506 0.21 7.80 -5.18
N THR A 507 1.23 7.21 -5.82
CA THR A 507 1.19 5.86 -6.41
C THR A 507 1.24 4.78 -5.33
N VAL A 508 1.06 3.51 -5.72
CA VAL A 508 1.12 2.38 -4.78
C VAL A 508 2.50 2.24 -4.10
N GLU A 509 3.59 2.49 -4.83
CA GLU A 509 4.95 2.49 -4.26
C GLU A 509 5.11 3.58 -3.19
N GLU A 510 4.55 4.77 -3.44
CA GLU A 510 4.56 5.87 -2.49
C GLU A 510 3.72 5.54 -1.27
N SER A 511 2.53 4.95 -1.42
CA SER A 511 1.73 4.47 -0.29
C SER A 511 2.46 3.42 0.56
N TYR A 512 3.24 2.53 -0.05
CA TYR A 512 4.07 1.58 0.70
C TYR A 512 5.23 2.28 1.42
N THR A 513 5.81 3.32 0.83
CA THR A 513 6.95 4.06 1.39
C THR A 513 6.53 4.98 2.54
N THR A 514 5.42 5.69 2.37
CA THR A 514 4.96 6.74 3.30
C THR A 514 3.92 6.21 4.30
N LYS A 515 3.31 5.05 4.03
CA LYS A 515 2.12 4.52 4.74
C LYS A 515 0.92 5.47 4.66
N ALA A 516 0.83 6.26 3.60
CA ALA A 516 -0.20 7.26 3.39
C ALA A 516 -0.90 7.09 2.03
N GLY A 517 -1.84 7.98 1.75
CA GLY A 517 -2.72 7.98 0.59
C GLY A 517 -4.16 8.05 1.07
N HIS A 518 -4.93 8.99 0.53
CA HIS A 518 -6.33 9.16 0.91
C HIS A 518 -7.27 8.37 -0.01
N CYS A 519 -8.58 8.46 0.21
CA CYS A 519 -9.56 7.60 -0.44
C CYS A 519 -9.39 7.43 -1.96
N ILE A 520 -9.02 8.49 -2.69
CA ILE A 520 -8.77 8.43 -4.15
C ILE A 520 -7.58 7.53 -4.47
N VAL A 521 -6.46 7.72 -3.77
CA VAL A 521 -5.22 6.93 -3.95
C VAL A 521 -5.50 5.45 -3.72
N GLN A 522 -6.22 5.15 -2.63
CA GLN A 522 -6.51 3.78 -2.24
C GLN A 522 -7.45 3.11 -3.24
N ALA A 523 -8.46 3.84 -3.71
CA ALA A 523 -9.37 3.38 -4.76
C ALA A 523 -8.62 3.15 -6.08
N ALA A 524 -7.71 4.05 -6.47
CA ALA A 524 -6.90 3.91 -7.69
C ALA A 524 -6.01 2.66 -7.64
N THR A 525 -5.34 2.41 -6.52
CA THR A 525 -4.47 1.23 -6.34
C THR A 525 -5.25 -0.07 -6.41
N ILE A 526 -6.34 -0.19 -5.65
CA ILE A 526 -7.11 -1.44 -5.65
C ILE A 526 -7.83 -1.64 -6.99
N SER A 527 -8.38 -0.58 -7.59
CA SER A 527 -8.95 -0.65 -8.94
C SER A 527 -7.97 -1.20 -9.96
N ALA A 528 -6.70 -0.76 -9.90
CA ALA A 528 -5.68 -1.24 -10.80
C ALA A 528 -5.45 -2.76 -10.67
N ALA A 529 -5.44 -3.28 -9.44
CA ALA A 529 -5.33 -4.72 -9.20
C ALA A 529 -6.56 -5.50 -9.69
N LEU A 530 -7.76 -4.92 -9.55
CA LEU A 530 -9.01 -5.52 -10.03
C LEU A 530 -9.06 -5.57 -11.57
N ASP A 531 -8.62 -4.51 -12.24
CA ASP A 531 -8.52 -4.45 -13.71
C ASP A 531 -7.58 -5.56 -14.23
N LEU A 532 -6.40 -5.70 -13.62
CA LEU A 532 -5.41 -6.73 -13.98
C LEU A 532 -5.89 -8.15 -13.67
N ALA A 533 -6.72 -8.33 -12.65
CA ALA A 533 -7.36 -9.62 -12.31
C ALA A 533 -8.69 -9.86 -13.05
N HIS A 534 -9.08 -8.95 -13.95
CA HIS A 534 -10.33 -8.99 -14.69
C HIS A 534 -11.59 -9.09 -13.80
N ILE A 535 -11.58 -8.41 -12.65
CA ILE A 535 -12.70 -8.36 -11.71
C ILE A 535 -13.48 -7.08 -11.94
N GLU A 536 -14.76 -7.22 -12.29
CA GLU A 536 -15.68 -6.09 -12.46
C GLU A 536 -15.89 -5.34 -11.14
N TYR A 537 -15.81 -4.00 -11.21
CA TYR A 537 -16.09 -3.12 -10.10
C TYR A 537 -16.69 -1.79 -10.59
N TYR A 538 -17.33 -1.08 -9.66
CA TYR A 538 -17.73 0.32 -9.86
C TYR A 538 -16.98 1.21 -8.88
N TRP A 539 -16.35 2.27 -9.38
CA TRP A 539 -15.74 3.30 -8.54
C TRP A 539 -16.74 4.43 -8.36
N VAL A 540 -17.06 4.75 -7.11
CA VAL A 540 -18.02 5.79 -6.76
C VAL A 540 -17.40 6.77 -5.77
N GLU A 541 -17.53 8.07 -6.02
CA GLU A 541 -17.37 9.11 -4.99
C GLU A 541 -18.76 9.42 -4.42
N GLY A 542 -18.86 9.48 -3.10
CA GLY A 542 -20.13 9.84 -2.46
C GLY A 542 -20.00 10.66 -1.19
N PHE A 543 -21.15 11.12 -0.69
CA PHE A 543 -21.26 11.92 0.54
C PHE A 543 -22.28 11.31 1.50
N ALA A 544 -21.98 11.41 2.80
CA ALA A 544 -22.89 11.05 3.88
C ALA A 544 -23.82 12.22 4.20
N GLU A 545 -25.09 11.94 4.45
CA GLU A 545 -26.08 12.95 4.84
C GLU A 545 -25.81 13.57 6.23
N GLN A 546 -25.04 12.88 7.10
CA GLN A 546 -24.75 13.30 8.49
C GLN A 546 -23.35 12.91 8.94
N SER A 547 -22.32 13.41 8.26
CA SER A 547 -20.98 13.41 8.87
C SER A 547 -20.90 14.56 9.89
N VAL A 548 -20.45 14.24 11.12
CA VAL A 548 -20.33 15.19 12.24
C VAL A 548 -19.34 16.33 11.92
N SER A 549 -18.48 16.14 10.93
CA SER A 549 -17.50 17.10 10.42
C SER A 549 -17.90 17.79 9.11
N GLY A 550 -19.15 17.63 8.65
CA GLY A 550 -19.63 18.11 7.34
C GLY A 550 -19.55 17.02 6.27
N PRO A 551 -20.19 17.19 5.09
CA PRO A 551 -20.19 16.16 4.06
C PRO A 551 -18.77 15.96 3.51
N ASN A 552 -18.07 14.93 4.01
CA ASN A 552 -16.77 14.53 3.49
C ASN A 552 -17.00 13.63 2.27
N ALA A 553 -16.45 14.07 1.14
CA ALA A 553 -16.30 13.24 -0.05
C ALA A 553 -15.49 11.99 0.29
N HIS A 554 -15.85 10.85 -0.28
CA HIS A 554 -15.06 9.63 -0.13
C HIS A 554 -15.26 8.68 -1.30
N ASP A 555 -14.16 8.09 -1.76
CA ASP A 555 -14.12 7.14 -2.86
C ASP A 555 -14.24 5.68 -2.39
N TRP A 556 -15.11 4.91 -3.04
CA TRP A 556 -15.38 3.50 -2.76
C TRP A 556 -15.32 2.67 -4.04
N LEU A 557 -14.91 1.41 -3.91
CA LEU A 557 -15.04 0.42 -4.96
C LEU A 557 -16.16 -0.56 -4.59
N CYS A 558 -17.17 -0.68 -5.43
CA CYS A 558 -18.23 -1.66 -5.31
C CYS A 558 -17.85 -2.88 -6.15
N ILE A 559 -17.84 -4.08 -5.57
CA ILE A 559 -17.36 -5.29 -6.26
C ILE A 559 -18.49 -6.32 -6.28
N PRO A 560 -19.37 -6.28 -7.31
CA PRO A 560 -20.58 -7.11 -7.35
C PRO A 560 -20.32 -8.61 -7.20
N ALA A 561 -19.27 -9.11 -7.86
CA ALA A 561 -18.90 -10.52 -7.82
C ALA A 561 -18.51 -11.02 -6.41
N CYS A 562 -18.06 -10.10 -5.54
CA CYS A 562 -17.70 -10.40 -4.16
C CYS A 562 -18.82 -10.01 -3.18
N GLY A 563 -19.85 -9.26 -3.60
CA GLY A 563 -20.94 -8.87 -2.72
C GLY A 563 -20.54 -7.87 -1.63
N GLY A 564 -19.51 -7.05 -1.87
CA GLY A 564 -19.00 -6.10 -0.88
C GLY A 564 -18.33 -4.89 -1.51
N THR A 565 -17.70 -4.08 -0.67
CA THR A 565 -17.05 -2.83 -1.07
C THR A 565 -15.64 -2.73 -0.51
N VAL A 566 -14.73 -2.05 -1.22
CA VAL A 566 -13.43 -1.66 -0.69
C VAL A 566 -13.39 -0.16 -0.42
N SER A 567 -12.87 0.20 0.74
CA SER A 567 -12.66 1.59 1.16
C SER A 567 -11.34 1.68 1.93
N ASN A 568 -10.47 2.63 1.56
CA ASN A 568 -9.14 2.81 2.17
C ASN A 568 -8.34 1.50 2.27
N GLY A 569 -8.38 0.69 1.20
CA GLY A 569 -7.72 -0.62 1.14
C GLY A 569 -8.43 -1.75 1.89
N LEU A 570 -9.42 -1.45 2.74
CA LEU A 570 -10.17 -2.44 3.52
C LEU A 570 -11.41 -2.93 2.77
N TYR A 571 -11.51 -4.25 2.62
CA TYR A 571 -12.71 -4.92 2.15
C TYR A 571 -13.76 -5.02 3.26
N LEU A 572 -14.98 -4.61 2.95
CA LEU A 572 -16.15 -4.65 3.82
C LEU A 572 -17.20 -5.55 3.16
N PRO A 573 -17.52 -6.72 3.74
CA PRO A 573 -18.53 -7.60 3.19
C PRO A 573 -19.93 -7.00 3.34
N GLY A 574 -20.79 -7.28 2.38
CA GLY A 574 -22.18 -6.83 2.34
C GLY A 574 -22.41 -5.54 1.55
N LYS A 575 -23.64 -5.38 1.07
CA LYS A 575 -24.14 -4.27 0.24
C LYS A 575 -24.40 -2.98 1.05
N ARG A 576 -23.41 -2.51 1.81
CA ARG A 576 -23.57 -1.33 2.68
C ARG A 576 -22.64 -0.21 2.28
N LEU A 577 -23.15 0.68 1.44
CA LEU A 577 -22.57 2.00 1.28
C LEU A 577 -23.17 2.98 2.28
N LEU A 578 -22.28 3.64 3.01
CA LEU A 578 -22.63 4.67 3.98
C LEU A 578 -23.04 5.98 3.29
N LEU A 579 -22.70 6.13 2.01
CA LEU A 579 -22.82 7.36 1.22
C LEU A 579 -23.84 7.12 0.11
N ASN A 580 -24.86 7.98 0.05
CA ASN A 580 -25.98 7.84 -0.90
C ASN A 580 -26.16 9.07 -1.78
N ARG A 581 -25.21 10.00 -1.79
CA ARG A 581 -25.17 11.15 -2.69
C ARG A 581 -23.94 11.03 -3.58
N ILE A 582 -24.12 10.77 -4.86
CA ILE A 582 -23.05 10.47 -5.82
C ILE A 582 -22.82 11.67 -6.74
N ASP A 583 -21.57 12.06 -6.93
CA ASP A 583 -21.14 13.01 -7.96
C ASP A 583 -20.02 12.48 -8.88
N PHE A 584 -19.50 11.28 -8.62
CA PHE A 584 -18.62 10.54 -9.52
C PHE A 584 -19.01 9.07 -9.60
N VAL A 585 -19.00 8.52 -10.81
CA VAL A 585 -19.15 7.08 -11.04
C VAL A 585 -18.26 6.64 -12.19
N ALA A 586 -17.67 5.46 -12.05
CA ALA A 586 -16.94 4.79 -13.11
C ALA A 586 -17.16 3.28 -13.12
N ASP A 587 -17.09 2.70 -14.31
CA ASP A 587 -17.06 1.28 -14.61
C ASP A 587 -15.79 1.04 -15.45
N ASN A 588 -14.78 0.42 -14.82
CA ASN A 588 -13.43 0.25 -15.38
C ASN A 588 -12.78 1.59 -15.83
N ASP A 589 -12.61 1.83 -17.13
CA ASP A 589 -12.07 3.07 -17.73
C ASP A 589 -13.15 4.03 -18.25
N THR A 590 -14.43 3.66 -18.10
CA THR A 590 -15.59 4.50 -18.49
C THR A 590 -16.09 5.26 -17.27
N TRP A 591 -16.13 6.59 -17.32
CA TRP A 591 -16.39 7.39 -16.13
C TRP A 591 -17.17 8.67 -16.39
N VAL A 592 -17.76 9.20 -15.32
CA VAL A 592 -18.49 10.48 -15.29
C VAL A 592 -18.27 11.19 -13.97
N TYR A 593 -17.95 12.48 -14.06
CA TYR A 593 -17.97 13.45 -12.97
C TYR A 593 -19.08 14.48 -13.20
N ILE A 594 -20.05 14.53 -12.27
CA ILE A 594 -21.30 15.27 -12.40
C ILE A 594 -21.12 16.68 -11.83
N ARG A 595 -20.57 17.58 -12.64
CA ARG A 595 -20.37 18.99 -12.25
C ARG A 595 -21.70 19.69 -12.00
N GLU A 596 -22.63 19.56 -12.94
CA GLU A 596 -24.00 20.06 -12.86
C GLU A 596 -24.96 18.96 -13.30
N LEU A 597 -26.22 18.97 -12.83
CA LEU A 597 -27.19 17.93 -13.21
C LEU A 597 -27.46 17.87 -14.72
N GLU A 598 -27.22 18.97 -15.44
CA GLU A 598 -27.39 19.07 -16.89
C GLU A 598 -26.04 19.06 -17.64
N ARG A 599 -24.91 19.04 -16.92
CA ARG A 599 -23.57 19.11 -17.49
C ARG A 599 -22.57 18.28 -16.70
N TRP A 600 -22.10 17.20 -17.31
CA TRP A 600 -21.06 16.34 -16.76
C TRP A 600 -19.81 16.31 -17.65
N VAL A 601 -18.70 15.83 -17.08
CA VAL A 601 -17.45 15.55 -17.78
C VAL A 601 -17.16 14.07 -17.64
N GLY A 602 -16.64 13.43 -18.68
CA GLY A 602 -16.30 12.02 -18.63
C GLY A 602 -16.26 11.37 -20.00
N THR A 603 -15.95 10.07 -20.00
CA THR A 603 -15.87 9.24 -21.20
C THR A 603 -17.17 8.47 -21.50
N ALA A 604 -18.07 8.36 -20.51
CA ALA A 604 -19.32 7.63 -20.68
C ALA A 604 -20.34 8.41 -21.51
N SER A 605 -20.99 7.72 -22.44
CA SER A 605 -22.23 8.18 -23.05
C SER A 605 -23.38 8.24 -22.04
N PRO A 606 -24.47 8.99 -22.31
CA PRO A 606 -25.66 9.00 -21.43
C PRO A 606 -26.20 7.60 -21.15
N GLY A 607 -26.23 6.72 -22.16
CA GLY A 607 -26.71 5.34 -22.03
C GLY A 607 -25.83 4.48 -21.11
N GLU A 608 -24.50 4.64 -21.20
CA GLU A 608 -23.56 3.97 -20.29
C GLU A 608 -23.69 4.50 -18.86
N LEU A 609 -23.85 5.81 -18.68
CA LEU A 609 -24.12 6.40 -17.36
C LEU A 609 -25.40 5.85 -16.73
N ILE A 610 -26.50 5.81 -17.48
CA ILE A 610 -27.76 5.22 -17.01
C ILE A 610 -27.56 3.75 -16.63
N ALA A 611 -26.81 2.98 -17.43
CA ALA A 611 -26.53 1.58 -17.14
C ALA A 611 -25.72 1.42 -15.84
N MET A 612 -24.63 2.19 -15.67
CA MET A 612 -23.83 2.19 -14.44
C MET A 612 -24.69 2.52 -13.23
N LEU A 613 -25.49 3.59 -13.30
CA LEU A 613 -26.30 4.01 -12.17
C LEU A 613 -27.41 3.02 -11.81
N ARG A 614 -28.02 2.33 -12.79
CA ARG A 614 -29.00 1.26 -12.52
C ARG A 614 -28.35 0.04 -11.88
N ARG A 615 -27.18 -0.35 -12.35
CA ARG A 615 -26.38 -1.45 -11.74
C ARG A 615 -26.03 -1.12 -10.31
N LEU A 616 -25.65 0.14 -10.07
CA LEU A 616 -25.47 0.67 -8.73
C LEU A 616 -26.77 0.50 -7.96
N ASP A 617 -27.91 1.08 -8.35
CA ASP A 617 -29.19 0.96 -7.62
C ASP A 617 -29.53 -0.48 -7.14
N ASP A 618 -29.32 -1.49 -7.99
CA ASP A 618 -29.52 -2.93 -7.64
C ASP A 618 -28.54 -3.46 -6.56
N PHE A 619 -27.39 -2.80 -6.41
CA PHE A 619 -26.37 -3.05 -5.40
C PHE A 619 -26.66 -2.34 -4.07
N TYR A 620 -27.44 -1.26 -4.00
CA TYR A 620 -27.66 -0.50 -2.75
C TYR A 620 -29.01 -0.80 -2.11
N GLU A 621 -29.02 -0.84 -0.78
CA GLU A 621 -30.27 -0.95 0.00
C GLU A 621 -30.95 0.40 0.24
N LYS A 622 -30.25 1.52 0.00
CA LYS A 622 -30.72 2.90 0.26
C LYS A 622 -30.98 3.63 -1.05
N GLU A 623 -31.94 4.56 -1.03
CA GLU A 623 -32.18 5.45 -2.17
C GLU A 623 -30.94 6.30 -2.45
N ILE A 624 -30.47 6.23 -3.69
CA ILE A 624 -29.34 6.99 -4.24
C ILE A 624 -29.86 8.35 -4.71
N TYR A 625 -29.04 9.37 -4.45
CA TYR A 625 -29.23 10.73 -4.90
C TYR A 625 -28.03 11.12 -5.76
N ILE A 626 -28.29 11.86 -6.83
CA ILE A 626 -27.25 12.44 -7.67
C ILE A 626 -27.06 13.88 -7.25
N ARG A 627 -25.82 14.24 -6.94
CA ARG A 627 -25.42 15.55 -6.44
C ARG A 627 -24.68 16.30 -7.54
N GLU A 628 -24.99 17.58 -7.68
CA GLU A 628 -24.20 18.50 -8.49
C GLU A 628 -23.06 19.11 -7.66
N VAL A 629 -21.86 19.16 -8.22
CA VAL A 629 -20.68 19.79 -7.63
C VAL A 629 -20.81 21.31 -7.78
N GLY A 630 -21.45 21.95 -6.79
CA GLY A 630 -21.64 23.41 -6.80
C GLY A 630 -20.30 24.17 -6.94
N SER A 631 -20.28 25.25 -7.72
CA SER A 631 -19.09 26.05 -8.05
C SER A 631 -18.44 26.82 -6.89
N THR A 632 -18.98 26.68 -5.67
CA THR A 632 -18.45 27.33 -4.48
C THR A 632 -18.45 26.35 -3.32
N TYR A 633 -17.29 26.23 -2.66
CA TYR A 633 -16.94 25.37 -1.51
C TYR A 633 -17.87 25.48 -0.27
N ILE A 634 -19.03 26.11 -0.37
CA ILE A 634 -20.05 26.12 0.67
C ILE A 634 -20.91 24.86 0.49
N TYR A 635 -20.43 23.77 1.08
CA TYR A 635 -20.99 22.42 1.12
C TYR A 635 -22.48 22.29 1.49
N LEU A 636 -23.15 23.38 1.88
CA LEU A 636 -24.53 23.41 2.35
C LEU A 636 -25.58 23.75 1.26
N GLY A 637 -25.17 24.03 0.02
CA GLY A 637 -26.06 24.49 -1.06
C GLY A 637 -26.16 23.61 -2.30
N ALA A 638 -25.38 22.52 -2.40
CA ALA A 638 -25.41 21.63 -3.58
C ALA A 638 -26.80 20.97 -3.69
N ARG A 639 -27.45 21.11 -4.84
CA ARG A 639 -28.72 20.39 -5.06
C ARG A 639 -28.42 18.91 -5.23
N SER A 640 -29.39 18.09 -4.86
CA SER A 640 -29.35 16.66 -5.15
C SER A 640 -30.75 16.23 -5.55
N ILE A 641 -30.85 15.34 -6.53
CA ILE A 641 -32.12 14.76 -6.95
C ILE A 641 -32.06 13.23 -6.82
N PRO A 642 -33.19 12.56 -6.54
CA PRO A 642 -33.24 11.10 -6.53
C PRO A 642 -32.72 10.52 -7.86
N LEU A 643 -32.02 9.38 -7.79
CA LEU A 643 -31.42 8.73 -8.95
C LEU A 643 -32.44 8.49 -10.07
N LYS A 644 -33.65 8.03 -9.73
CA LYS A 644 -34.74 7.81 -10.69
C LYS A 644 -35.10 9.07 -11.49
N ASP A 645 -35.03 10.24 -10.86
CA ASP A 645 -35.36 11.52 -11.49
C ASP A 645 -34.21 11.98 -12.39
N PHE A 646 -32.96 11.74 -11.97
CA PHE A 646 -31.78 12.00 -12.80
C PHE A 646 -31.73 11.09 -14.04
N VAL A 647 -31.99 9.80 -13.90
CA VAL A 647 -32.10 8.88 -15.04
C VAL A 647 -33.21 9.33 -16.00
N ALA A 648 -34.36 9.74 -15.46
CA ALA A 648 -35.45 10.27 -16.29
C ALA A 648 -35.12 11.61 -16.97
N LEU A 649 -34.16 12.38 -16.44
CA LEU A 649 -33.62 13.57 -17.11
C LEU A 649 -32.73 13.15 -18.29
N LEU A 650 -31.77 12.25 -18.06
CA LEU A 650 -30.86 11.74 -19.09
C LEU A 650 -31.57 11.00 -20.24
N GLU A 651 -32.73 10.39 -19.99
CA GLU A 651 -33.52 9.72 -21.03
C GLU A 651 -34.32 10.68 -21.93
N ARG A 652 -34.41 11.97 -21.57
CA ARG A 652 -35.16 12.97 -22.35
C ARG A 652 -34.31 13.70 -23.37
N ASP A 653 -33.01 13.79 -23.11
CA ASP A 653 -31.99 14.37 -23.99
C ASP A 653 -31.45 13.33 -24.98
#